data_AF-A0AAE0YQM0-F1
#
_entry.id   AF-A0AAE0YQM0-F1
#
_cell.length_a   1.000
_cell.length_b   1.000
_cell.length_c   1.000
_cell.angle_alpha   90.00
_cell.angle_beta   90.00
_cell.angle_gamma   90.00
#
_symmetry.space_group_name_H-M   'P 1'
#
loop_
_entity.id
_entity.type
_entity.pdbx_description
1 polymer ?
#
loop_
_entity_poly.entity_id
_entity_poly.type
_entity_poly.pdbx_seq_one_letter_code
_entity_poly.pdbx_strand_id
1 'polypeptide(L)'
;MHCLKQPRPTLTQRTPHPAGTMKGGVLLALGIALLASTSYAAEPCGARGRSCVKGQAECVDGQCVCKAPYKLGDGAFGCFKRNTFVAQILNDPMLVNFNNESVQFPYPCRYLSTHVYSDLQNKSKDVIGSCEYMIHSFNAKYRGKFFLHGFDVALNIKYDNGQSVKLSSRHYGVARFGSYTFKTQGTVGKFYENGPFQNDDITYKDNVNGVKVKVRRDRDNNQLIYDAKRCGLRITFVPYDIKDRRAQVSIPGMAISVNKANNPKWLSKDQVMALPPKFFFEDKVISKLSVEESMFVRAAKTKYIHNMPMKHKGKCDTLRKSVLKCRRSELRKAMQNCYWMLKQPRFIYCMDKSKSARNILRLLSKCVRVWCAGARCSDAQDMIIKAGCDTVRDVEELPAFISGAMCPTNGQTNIFASNSHLAVDRHTLRLPDAQSTLVDEQTKDFNWSKNSITMGFSTWLALVLSLLALTFPHVRSLLYCPEGTRLTLGGERQHEACEPCLEGSYNSLRRHRNQTCTKCTRFNPYSPYQILLRNCTRTNDTVIRCVDGFFQDSDSGWFDCVKCYDCKDQFEAEPCTWNENTKCCPQEGMRVVNGVCSFPTTSPNPTTTSAAAQDDPLPTNVNVGPLLTHVNVGCETCTRNLNALRSAQPARGEAIMLIVLAFISLSSLIVLLLAWSYLGRLVTRCLRSHR
;
A
#
# COMPACT_ATOMS: atom_id res chain seq x y z
N MET A 1 -41.86 -40.52 29.62
CA MET A 1 -43.11 -40.44 30.41
C MET A 1 -43.52 -38.98 30.53
N HIS A 2 -44.80 -38.72 30.25
CA HIS A 2 -45.58 -37.49 30.42
C HIS A 2 -45.17 -36.16 29.75
N CYS A 3 -45.90 -35.89 28.66
CA CYS A 3 -46.24 -34.57 28.13
C CYS A 3 -47.15 -33.79 29.10
N LEU A 4 -47.00 -32.47 29.14
CA LEU A 4 -48.07 -31.55 29.55
C LEU A 4 -48.31 -30.48 28.47
N LYS A 5 -49.53 -30.54 27.94
CA LYS A 5 -50.24 -29.56 27.10
C LYS A 5 -50.59 -28.31 27.91
N GLN A 6 -50.71 -27.17 27.25
CA GLN A 6 -51.68 -26.09 27.56
C GLN A 6 -51.94 -25.19 26.32
N PRO A 7 -53.04 -24.40 26.27
CA PRO A 7 -54.06 -24.51 25.22
C PRO A 7 -54.16 -23.36 24.21
N ARG A 8 -54.98 -23.60 23.16
CA ARG A 8 -55.54 -22.62 22.21
C ARG A 8 -56.54 -21.66 22.88
N PRO A 9 -56.78 -20.50 22.24
CA PRO A 9 -58.16 -20.13 21.93
C PRO A 9 -58.40 -19.74 20.45
N THR A 10 -59.68 -19.54 20.19
CA THR A 10 -60.49 -19.73 18.97
C THR A 10 -60.57 -18.53 18.02
N LEU A 11 -60.91 -18.86 16.76
CA LEU A 11 -61.40 -18.03 15.66
C LEU A 11 -62.57 -17.09 16.05
N THR A 12 -62.65 -15.90 15.43
CA THR A 12 -63.73 -15.56 14.44
C THR A 12 -63.53 -14.22 13.68
N GLN A 13 -63.60 -14.32 12.34
CA GLN A 13 -64.18 -13.43 11.31
C GLN A 13 -64.04 -11.89 11.36
N ARG A 14 -63.49 -11.28 10.30
CA ARG A 14 -64.22 -10.67 9.15
C ARG A 14 -63.26 -10.01 8.15
N THR A 15 -63.48 -10.28 6.86
CA THR A 15 -62.94 -9.57 5.69
C THR A 15 -63.75 -8.27 5.45
N PRO A 16 -63.21 -7.26 4.71
CA PRO A 16 -63.33 -7.28 3.25
C PRO A 16 -62.06 -6.83 2.48
N HIS A 17 -61.96 -7.36 1.26
CA HIS A 17 -61.05 -6.93 0.20
C HIS A 17 -61.24 -5.45 -0.17
N PRO A 18 -60.21 -4.83 -0.76
CA PRO A 18 -60.39 -4.47 -2.16
C PRO A 18 -59.30 -5.05 -3.07
N ALA A 19 -59.75 -5.40 -4.27
CA ALA A 19 -58.93 -5.81 -5.39
C ALA A 19 -57.98 -4.67 -5.80
N GLY A 20 -56.68 -4.97 -5.85
CA GLY A 20 -55.64 -4.09 -6.36
C GLY A 20 -54.66 -4.90 -7.20
N THR A 21 -54.88 -4.88 -8.51
CA THR A 21 -54.00 -5.40 -9.55
C THR A 21 -52.64 -4.68 -9.52
N MET A 22 -51.59 -5.35 -9.03
CA MET A 22 -50.20 -5.03 -9.38
C MET A 22 -49.39 -6.32 -9.53
N LYS A 23 -49.41 -6.89 -10.75
CA LYS A 23 -48.39 -7.84 -11.22
C LYS A 23 -47.65 -7.15 -12.35
N GLY A 24 -46.38 -6.77 -12.12
CA GLY A 24 -45.54 -6.17 -13.15
C GLY A 24 -44.30 -5.40 -12.69
N GLY A 25 -44.01 -5.28 -11.38
CA GLY A 25 -42.91 -4.44 -10.89
C GLY A 25 -41.75 -5.15 -10.17
N VAL A 26 -41.88 -6.43 -9.81
CA VAL A 26 -40.91 -7.08 -8.88
C VAL A 26 -39.78 -7.83 -9.62
N LEU A 27 -39.98 -8.24 -10.87
CA LEU A 27 -38.96 -8.93 -11.67
C LEU A 27 -37.88 -7.99 -12.25
N LEU A 28 -38.17 -6.69 -12.41
CA LEU A 28 -37.18 -5.72 -12.91
C LEU A 28 -36.19 -5.27 -11.82
N ALA A 29 -36.63 -5.20 -10.55
CA ALA A 29 -35.78 -4.79 -9.44
C ALA A 29 -34.72 -5.84 -9.05
N LEU A 30 -35.02 -7.15 -9.22
CA LEU A 30 -34.04 -8.23 -9.03
C LEU A 30 -32.99 -8.30 -10.15
N GLY A 31 -33.34 -7.89 -11.38
CA GLY A 31 -32.39 -7.82 -12.50
C GLY A 31 -31.35 -6.71 -12.36
N ILE A 32 -31.69 -5.58 -11.74
CA ILE A 32 -30.77 -4.45 -11.56
C ILE A 32 -29.83 -4.67 -10.37
N ALA A 33 -30.26 -5.38 -9.33
CA ALA A 33 -29.40 -5.73 -8.19
C ALA A 33 -28.29 -6.74 -8.55
N LEU A 34 -28.52 -7.63 -9.53
CA LEU A 34 -27.52 -8.58 -10.04
C LEU A 34 -26.46 -7.94 -10.96
N LEU A 35 -26.74 -6.77 -11.54
CA LEU A 35 -25.78 -6.01 -12.36
C LEU A 35 -24.94 -5.02 -11.54
N ALA A 36 -25.34 -4.71 -10.30
CA ALA A 36 -24.62 -3.78 -9.42
C ALA A 36 -23.44 -4.43 -8.66
N SER A 37 -23.30 -5.75 -8.70
CA SER A 37 -22.06 -6.44 -8.30
C SER A 37 -21.00 -6.36 -9.39
N THR A 38 -20.70 -5.13 -9.85
CA THR A 38 -19.44 -4.83 -10.52
C THR A 38 -18.33 -4.94 -9.47
N SER A 39 -17.98 -6.19 -9.19
CA SER A 39 -16.71 -6.54 -8.57
C SER A 39 -15.65 -5.66 -9.20
N TYR A 40 -14.83 -4.99 -8.40
CA TYR A 40 -13.67 -4.20 -8.87
C TYR A 40 -12.86 -5.07 -9.83
N ALA A 41 -13.19 -5.01 -11.12
CA ALA A 41 -12.54 -5.80 -12.13
C ALA A 41 -11.13 -5.24 -12.19
N ALA A 42 -10.15 -6.04 -11.77
CA ALA A 42 -8.76 -5.67 -11.93
C ALA A 42 -8.57 -5.20 -13.38
N GLU A 43 -7.94 -4.02 -13.55
CA GLU A 43 -7.72 -3.46 -14.88
C GLU A 43 -7.06 -4.54 -15.75
N PRO A 44 -7.69 -4.93 -16.87
CA PRO A 44 -7.27 -6.10 -17.61
C PRO A 44 -5.82 -5.92 -18.09
N CYS A 45 -4.95 -6.89 -17.85
CA CYS A 45 -3.60 -6.84 -18.42
C CYS A 45 -3.65 -6.92 -19.95
N GLY A 46 -2.71 -6.24 -20.61
CA GLY A 46 -2.65 -6.17 -22.07
C GLY A 46 -2.39 -4.75 -22.59
N ALA A 47 -2.66 -4.53 -23.89
CA ALA A 47 -2.26 -3.30 -24.61
C ALA A 47 -2.81 -1.99 -24.01
N ARG A 48 -3.91 -2.05 -23.26
CA ARG A 48 -4.57 -0.88 -22.66
C ARG A 48 -4.60 -0.88 -21.13
N GLY A 49 -4.04 -1.88 -20.46
CA GLY A 49 -4.11 -1.98 -19.00
C GLY A 49 -2.78 -2.26 -18.34
N ARG A 50 -2.80 -3.00 -17.23
CA ARG A 50 -1.61 -3.19 -16.39
C ARG A 50 -0.55 -4.02 -17.12
N SER A 51 0.71 -3.63 -16.95
CA SER A 51 1.84 -4.43 -17.42
C SER A 51 2.23 -5.45 -16.36
N CYS A 52 2.21 -6.74 -16.71
CA CYS A 52 2.66 -7.79 -15.81
C CYS A 52 4.18 -7.78 -15.69
N VAL A 53 4.70 -8.09 -14.50
CA VAL A 53 6.14 -8.13 -14.22
C VAL A 53 6.81 -9.14 -15.15
N LYS A 54 7.57 -8.65 -16.13
CA LYS A 54 8.21 -9.44 -17.18
C LYS A 54 9.13 -10.49 -16.55
N GLY A 55 8.95 -11.73 -16.99
CA GLY A 55 9.70 -12.90 -16.52
C GLY A 55 9.29 -13.44 -15.15
N GLN A 56 8.37 -12.79 -14.44
CA GLN A 56 7.87 -13.25 -13.13
C GLN A 56 6.35 -13.43 -13.10
N ALA A 57 5.62 -12.83 -14.03
CA ALA A 57 4.18 -12.93 -14.18
C ALA A 57 3.79 -13.10 -15.66
N GLU A 58 2.56 -13.55 -15.88
CA GLU A 58 1.88 -13.59 -17.18
C GLU A 58 0.48 -13.03 -17.07
N CYS A 59 -0.05 -12.58 -18.20
CA CYS A 59 -1.44 -12.21 -18.34
C CYS A 59 -2.28 -13.46 -18.59
N VAL A 60 -3.06 -13.88 -17.59
CA VAL A 60 -3.98 -15.03 -17.67
C VAL A 60 -5.38 -14.49 -17.44
N ASP A 61 -6.26 -14.63 -18.42
CA ASP A 61 -7.65 -14.16 -18.36
C ASP A 61 -7.77 -12.66 -17.99
N GLY A 62 -6.88 -11.84 -18.55
CA GLY A 62 -6.84 -10.41 -18.25
C GLY A 62 -6.30 -10.06 -16.86
N GLN A 63 -5.75 -11.01 -16.09
CA GLN A 63 -5.10 -10.74 -14.81
C GLN A 63 -3.61 -11.06 -14.83
N CYS A 64 -2.80 -10.22 -14.20
CA CYS A 64 -1.39 -10.54 -14.01
C CYS A 64 -1.22 -11.58 -12.90
N VAL A 65 -0.86 -12.80 -13.27
CA VAL A 65 -0.64 -13.93 -12.37
C VAL A 65 0.85 -14.25 -12.27
N CYS A 66 1.38 -14.39 -11.06
CA CYS A 66 2.78 -14.76 -10.83
C CYS A 66 3.08 -16.18 -11.34
N LYS A 67 4.16 -16.33 -12.12
CA LYS A 67 4.68 -17.61 -12.61
C LYS A 67 5.56 -18.29 -11.57
N ALA A 68 5.54 -19.63 -11.56
CA ALA A 68 6.49 -20.41 -10.80
C ALA A 68 7.95 -19.98 -11.13
N PRO A 69 8.85 -19.92 -10.13
CA PRO A 69 8.66 -20.32 -8.72
C PRO A 69 8.03 -19.24 -7.82
N TYR A 70 7.64 -18.11 -8.37
CA TYR A 70 6.98 -17.04 -7.64
C TYR A 70 5.49 -17.34 -7.51
N LYS A 71 4.97 -17.30 -6.27
CA LYS A 71 3.58 -17.68 -5.99
C LYS A 71 2.87 -16.70 -5.05
N LEU A 72 3.56 -15.64 -4.62
CA LEU A 72 3.04 -14.62 -3.72
C LEU A 72 3.18 -13.24 -4.38
N GLY A 73 2.26 -12.33 -4.07
CA GLY A 73 2.28 -10.94 -4.53
C GLY A 73 1.27 -10.64 -5.63
N ASP A 74 1.42 -9.46 -6.23
CA ASP A 74 0.57 -8.95 -7.30
C ASP A 74 1.40 -8.98 -8.59
N GLY A 75 0.94 -9.71 -9.62
CA GLY A 75 1.65 -9.87 -10.87
C GLY A 75 1.86 -8.57 -11.65
N ALA A 76 1.13 -7.50 -11.35
CA ALA A 76 1.29 -6.16 -11.92
C ALA A 76 2.25 -5.25 -11.12
N PHE A 77 2.71 -5.72 -9.94
CA PHE A 77 3.62 -4.96 -9.08
C PHE A 77 4.89 -5.72 -8.73
N GLY A 78 4.78 -6.93 -8.18
CA GLY A 78 5.91 -7.73 -7.74
C GLY A 78 5.52 -9.14 -7.35
N CYS A 79 6.29 -10.12 -7.81
CA CYS A 79 6.11 -11.53 -7.54
C CYS A 79 7.24 -12.06 -6.65
N PHE A 80 6.87 -12.83 -5.62
CA PHE A 80 7.77 -13.31 -4.58
C PHE A 80 7.65 -14.82 -4.39
N LYS A 81 8.73 -15.44 -3.90
CA LYS A 81 8.77 -16.89 -3.61
C LYS A 81 7.94 -17.20 -2.37
N ARG A 82 7.38 -18.41 -2.26
CA ARG A 82 6.61 -18.85 -1.08
C ARG A 82 7.37 -18.69 0.24
N ASN A 83 8.70 -18.86 0.21
CA ASN A 83 9.55 -18.74 1.39
C ASN A 83 9.92 -17.28 1.72
N THR A 84 9.00 -16.33 1.55
CA THR A 84 9.23 -14.93 1.89
C THR A 84 8.05 -14.37 2.67
N PHE A 85 8.34 -13.50 3.63
CA PHE A 85 7.37 -12.55 4.16
C PHE A 85 7.39 -11.30 3.28
N VAL A 86 6.22 -10.76 2.95
CA VAL A 86 6.10 -9.59 2.08
C VAL A 86 5.18 -8.57 2.74
N ALA A 87 5.66 -7.33 2.83
CA ALA A 87 4.83 -6.17 3.14
C ALA A 87 4.88 -5.22 1.94
N GLN A 88 3.80 -4.46 1.71
CA GLN A 88 3.69 -3.56 0.58
C GLN A 88 3.12 -2.20 1.00
N ILE A 89 3.48 -1.16 0.25
CA ILE A 89 2.95 0.18 0.38
C ILE A 89 2.60 0.61 -1.04
N LEU A 90 1.34 0.48 -1.40
CA LEU A 90 0.82 0.72 -2.74
C LEU A 90 0.14 2.08 -2.83
N ASN A 91 -0.17 2.54 -4.04
CA ASN A 91 -0.93 3.74 -4.39
C ASN A 91 -1.90 4.31 -3.32
N ASP A 92 -2.03 5.65 -3.21
CA ASP A 92 -2.91 6.37 -2.26
C ASP A 92 -2.91 5.81 -0.83
N PRO A 93 -1.77 5.96 -0.13
CA PRO A 93 -0.96 4.85 0.31
C PRO A 93 -1.78 3.74 0.98
N MET A 94 -1.97 2.61 0.31
CA MET A 94 -2.47 1.39 0.93
C MET A 94 -1.30 0.62 1.54
N LEU A 95 -1.30 0.46 2.87
CA LEU A 95 -0.31 -0.29 3.61
C LEU A 95 -0.78 -1.74 3.75
N VAL A 96 0.01 -2.68 3.21
CA VAL A 96 -0.16 -4.12 3.38
C VAL A 96 0.93 -4.65 4.30
N ASN A 97 0.57 -5.23 5.44
CA ASN A 97 1.55 -5.75 6.40
C ASN A 97 2.06 -7.16 6.04
N PHE A 98 2.91 -7.75 6.88
CA PHE A 98 3.46 -9.09 6.63
C PHE A 98 2.45 -10.24 6.82
N ASN A 99 1.24 -9.96 7.33
CA ASN A 99 0.11 -10.88 7.43
C ASN A 99 -0.89 -10.72 6.27
N ASN A 100 -0.57 -9.89 5.27
CA ASN A 100 -1.44 -9.59 4.12
C ASN A 100 -2.74 -8.86 4.49
N GLU A 101 -2.80 -8.20 5.65
CA GLU A 101 -3.87 -7.24 5.94
C GLU A 101 -3.56 -5.92 5.24
N SER A 102 -4.59 -5.22 4.79
CA SER A 102 -4.47 -3.93 4.12
C SER A 102 -5.23 -2.84 4.86
N VAL A 103 -4.63 -1.66 4.99
CA VAL A 103 -5.27 -0.46 5.55
C VAL A 103 -4.95 0.76 4.71
N GLN A 104 -5.91 1.68 4.57
CA GLN A 104 -5.65 2.99 3.98
C GLN A 104 -4.78 3.81 4.92
N PHE A 105 -3.64 4.28 4.43
CA PHE A 105 -2.61 4.92 5.25
C PHE A 105 -2.12 6.24 4.64
N PRO A 106 -2.98 7.28 4.56
CA PRO A 106 -2.66 8.59 4.00
C PRO A 106 -1.76 9.44 4.93
N TYR A 107 -0.66 8.87 5.42
CA TYR A 107 0.31 9.55 6.27
C TYR A 107 1.33 10.32 5.42
N PRO A 108 1.35 11.66 5.43
CA PRO A 108 2.12 12.46 4.47
C PRO A 108 3.57 12.73 4.89
N CYS A 109 4.09 11.92 5.81
CA CYS A 109 5.36 12.11 6.49
C CYS A 109 6.24 10.86 6.34
N ARG A 110 7.45 10.93 6.88
CA ARG A 110 8.36 9.79 6.98
C ARG A 110 7.98 8.89 8.16
N TYR A 111 7.95 7.58 7.99
CA TYR A 111 7.61 6.61 9.03
C TYR A 111 8.50 5.37 8.93
N LEU A 112 8.65 4.66 10.05
CA LEU A 112 9.34 3.38 10.09
C LEU A 112 8.44 2.29 9.49
N SER A 113 8.81 1.73 8.35
CA SER A 113 8.05 0.67 7.69
C SER A 113 8.31 -0.66 8.35
N THR A 114 9.58 -1.05 8.52
CA THR A 114 9.96 -2.27 9.25
C THR A 114 11.36 -2.14 9.85
N HIS A 115 11.64 -2.94 10.87
CA HIS A 115 12.96 -3.07 11.50
C HIS A 115 13.18 -4.56 11.80
N VAL A 116 14.23 -5.15 11.22
CA VAL A 116 14.43 -6.61 11.23
C VAL A 116 15.89 -6.93 11.50
N TYR A 117 16.09 -7.95 12.34
CA TYR A 117 17.33 -8.69 12.50
C TYR A 117 17.20 -10.04 11.77
N SER A 118 18.23 -10.50 11.07
CA SER A 118 18.24 -11.78 10.36
C SER A 118 19.62 -12.41 10.33
N ASP A 119 19.68 -13.71 10.07
CA ASP A 119 20.94 -14.43 9.90
C ASP A 119 21.61 -14.03 8.58
N LEU A 120 22.92 -13.77 8.63
CA LEU A 120 23.75 -13.59 7.45
C LEU A 120 24.20 -14.95 6.95
N GLN A 121 23.83 -15.29 5.72
CA GLN A 121 24.19 -16.56 5.11
C GLN A 121 25.30 -16.40 4.06
N ASN A 122 26.23 -17.35 3.97
CA ASN A 122 27.24 -17.39 2.91
C ASN A 122 26.67 -18.01 1.60
N LYS A 123 27.54 -18.36 0.64
CA LYS A 123 27.15 -19.05 -0.62
C LYS A 123 26.47 -20.40 -0.39
N SER A 124 27.04 -21.21 0.49
CA SER A 124 26.60 -22.55 0.89
C SER A 124 25.36 -22.54 1.80
N LYS A 125 24.92 -21.35 2.23
CA LYS A 125 23.81 -21.09 3.17
C LYS A 125 24.16 -21.34 4.64
N ASP A 126 25.44 -21.46 4.98
CA ASP A 126 25.88 -21.47 6.37
C ASP A 126 25.69 -20.08 6.98
N VAL A 127 25.29 -20.03 8.25
CA VAL A 127 25.21 -18.78 9.01
C VAL A 127 26.63 -18.37 9.39
N ILE A 128 27.01 -17.16 8.99
CA ILE A 128 28.37 -16.59 9.18
C ILE A 128 28.33 -15.23 9.89
N GLY A 129 27.19 -14.93 10.51
CA GLY A 129 26.93 -13.65 11.15
C GLY A 129 25.45 -13.29 11.16
N SER A 130 25.19 -11.98 11.21
CA SER A 130 23.85 -11.40 11.25
C SER A 130 23.74 -10.11 10.46
N CYS A 131 22.51 -9.75 10.12
CA CYS A 131 22.16 -8.48 9.52
C CYS A 131 21.05 -7.82 10.32
N GLU A 132 21.19 -6.52 10.58
CA GLU A 132 20.14 -5.67 11.11
C GLU A 132 19.81 -4.62 10.06
N TYR A 133 18.54 -4.45 9.72
CA TYR A 133 18.12 -3.40 8.81
C TYR A 133 16.83 -2.71 9.22
N MET A 134 16.84 -1.40 9.01
CA MET A 134 15.77 -0.49 9.36
C MET A 134 15.34 0.26 8.09
N ILE A 135 14.05 0.12 7.74
CA ILE A 135 13.51 0.66 6.50
C ILE A 135 12.47 1.72 6.84
N HIS A 136 12.71 2.94 6.37
CA HIS A 136 11.74 4.02 6.47
C HIS A 136 11.13 4.30 5.11
N SER A 137 9.85 4.66 5.10
CA SER A 137 9.16 5.14 3.91
C SER A 137 8.77 6.59 4.08
N PHE A 138 8.71 7.33 2.97
CA PHE A 138 8.21 8.69 2.98
C PHE A 138 7.34 8.96 1.77
N ASN A 139 6.22 9.62 2.03
CA ASN A 139 5.21 9.93 1.03
C ASN A 139 5.37 11.36 0.52
N ALA A 140 4.96 11.61 -0.72
CA ALA A 140 4.79 12.93 -1.31
C ALA A 140 3.34 13.14 -1.72
N LYS A 141 2.96 14.40 -1.96
CA LYS A 141 1.59 14.78 -2.31
C LYS A 141 1.50 15.24 -3.76
N TYR A 142 0.56 14.68 -4.52
CA TYR A 142 0.24 15.12 -5.88
C TYR A 142 -1.27 15.17 -6.10
N ARG A 143 -1.78 16.33 -6.55
CA ARG A 143 -3.21 16.55 -6.84
C ARG A 143 -4.16 16.08 -5.72
N GLY A 144 -3.78 16.34 -4.46
CA GLY A 144 -4.58 15.99 -3.30
C GLY A 144 -4.41 14.56 -2.78
N LYS A 145 -3.71 13.69 -3.50
CA LYS A 145 -3.42 12.32 -3.07
C LYS A 145 -2.00 12.19 -2.54
N PHE A 146 -1.78 11.24 -1.65
CA PHE A 146 -0.45 10.90 -1.14
C PHE A 146 0.08 9.67 -1.86
N PHE A 147 1.35 9.68 -2.23
CA PHE A 147 1.99 8.57 -2.92
C PHE A 147 3.34 8.31 -2.28
N LEU A 148 3.76 7.05 -2.28
CA LEU A 148 5.10 6.72 -1.86
C LEU A 148 6.12 7.40 -2.78
N HIS A 149 6.98 8.24 -2.21
CA HIS A 149 7.99 8.98 -2.97
C HIS A 149 9.35 8.27 -2.96
N GLY A 150 9.62 7.53 -1.88
CA GLY A 150 10.87 6.82 -1.71
C GLY A 150 10.97 6.14 -0.35
N PHE A 151 12.16 5.63 -0.08
CA PHE A 151 12.50 4.92 1.15
C PHE A 151 13.95 5.16 1.56
N ASP A 152 14.22 5.00 2.84
CA ASP A 152 15.56 4.96 3.43
C ASP A 152 15.84 3.56 3.95
N VAL A 153 17.09 3.11 3.87
CA VAL A 153 17.56 1.84 4.43
C VAL A 153 18.80 2.12 5.26
N ALA A 154 18.81 1.70 6.52
CA ALA A 154 20.04 1.51 7.29
C ALA A 154 20.26 0.00 7.43
N LEU A 155 21.45 -0.49 7.12
CA LEU A 155 21.83 -1.90 7.13
C LEU A 155 23.16 -2.05 7.87
N ASN A 156 23.21 -2.95 8.84
CA ASN A 156 24.38 -3.33 9.61
C ASN A 156 24.60 -4.83 9.42
N ILE A 157 25.67 -5.21 8.73
CA ILE A 157 26.10 -6.59 8.53
C ILE A 157 27.20 -6.86 9.56
N LYS A 158 27.02 -7.84 10.43
CA LYS A 158 28.00 -8.23 11.46
C LYS A 158 28.41 -9.68 11.22
N TYR A 159 29.68 -9.92 10.99
CA TYR A 159 30.27 -11.24 10.82
C TYR A 159 30.66 -11.84 12.17
N ASP A 160 30.76 -13.17 12.25
CA ASP A 160 31.12 -13.88 13.48
C ASP A 160 32.57 -13.60 13.93
N ASN A 161 33.45 -13.24 13.00
CA ASN A 161 34.82 -12.81 13.30
C ASN A 161 34.90 -11.38 13.91
N GLY A 162 33.77 -10.76 14.21
CA GLY A 162 33.67 -9.40 14.77
C GLY A 162 33.68 -8.27 13.74
N GLN A 163 33.98 -8.54 12.46
CA GLN A 163 33.91 -7.54 11.41
C GLN A 163 32.48 -7.02 11.23
N SER A 164 32.32 -5.73 10.96
CA SER A 164 31.01 -5.15 10.63
C SER A 164 31.07 -4.21 9.45
N VAL A 165 29.99 -4.19 8.67
CA VAL A 165 29.78 -3.31 7.52
C VAL A 165 28.46 -2.61 7.70
N LYS A 166 28.51 -1.28 7.81
CA LYS A 166 27.34 -0.43 7.99
C LYS A 166 27.11 0.39 6.75
N LEU A 167 25.86 0.41 6.27
CA LEU A 167 25.43 1.11 5.07
C LEU A 167 24.15 1.86 5.39
N SER A 168 24.05 3.11 4.97
CA SER A 168 22.81 3.87 5.02
C SER A 168 22.53 4.51 3.67
N SER A 169 21.32 4.36 3.16
CA SER A 169 20.95 4.84 1.84
C SER A 169 19.55 5.41 1.78
N ARG A 170 19.36 6.33 0.84
CA ARG A 170 18.09 6.96 0.49
C ARG A 170 17.83 6.75 -0.99
N HIS A 171 16.61 6.32 -1.29
CA HIS A 171 16.15 6.03 -2.64
C HIS A 171 14.82 6.72 -2.88
N TYR A 172 14.71 7.46 -3.97
CA TYR A 172 13.46 8.09 -4.36
C TYR A 172 13.40 8.28 -5.86
N GLY A 173 12.20 8.46 -6.38
CA GLY A 173 12.01 8.58 -7.81
C GLY A 173 10.77 9.36 -8.19
N VAL A 174 10.73 9.70 -9.47
CA VAL A 174 9.56 10.29 -10.13
C VAL A 174 9.47 9.68 -11.52
N ALA A 175 8.24 9.43 -11.98
CA ALA A 175 7.98 9.08 -13.37
C ALA A 175 7.24 10.21 -14.09
N ARG A 176 7.48 10.34 -15.40
CA ARG A 176 6.77 11.26 -16.30
C ARG A 176 6.61 10.60 -17.66
N PHE A 177 5.36 10.43 -18.10
CA PHE A 177 5.06 9.86 -19.43
C PHE A 177 5.74 8.49 -19.63
N GLY A 178 5.69 7.64 -18.61
CA GLY A 178 6.33 6.33 -18.62
C GLY A 178 7.86 6.37 -18.51
N SER A 179 8.49 7.55 -18.35
CA SER A 179 9.94 7.67 -18.13
C SER A 179 10.27 7.79 -16.65
N TYR A 180 11.03 6.81 -16.14
CA TYR A 180 11.31 6.63 -14.70
C TYR A 180 12.70 7.14 -14.34
N THR A 181 12.76 8.11 -13.43
CA THR A 181 14.02 8.64 -12.89
C THR A 181 14.17 8.29 -11.42
N PHE A 182 15.32 7.72 -11.06
CA PHE A 182 15.66 7.34 -9.69
C PHE A 182 16.89 8.12 -9.20
N LYS A 183 16.81 8.60 -7.97
CA LYS A 183 17.93 9.17 -7.23
C LYS A 183 18.28 8.25 -6.07
N THR A 184 19.58 7.97 -5.94
CA THR A 184 20.15 7.17 -4.88
C THR A 184 21.25 7.99 -4.22
N GLN A 185 21.22 8.02 -2.90
CA GLN A 185 22.21 8.64 -2.05
C GLN A 185 22.55 7.67 -0.92
N GLY A 186 23.75 7.72 -0.37
CA GLY A 186 24.08 6.93 0.80
C GLY A 186 25.44 7.23 1.41
N THR A 187 25.71 6.52 2.48
CA THR A 187 26.89 6.65 3.32
C THR A 187 27.36 5.27 3.74
N VAL A 188 28.65 5.01 3.56
CA VAL A 188 29.30 3.74 3.94
C VAL A 188 30.03 3.90 5.29
N GLY A 189 30.09 2.82 6.07
CA GLY A 189 30.79 2.76 7.35
C GLY A 189 29.95 3.19 8.56
N LYS A 190 28.74 3.71 8.36
CA LYS A 190 27.89 4.22 9.45
C LYS A 190 26.43 3.74 9.32
N PHE A 191 25.80 3.47 10.46
CA PHE A 191 24.39 3.08 10.56
C PHE A 191 23.56 4.29 10.93
N TYR A 192 23.23 5.10 9.91
CA TYR A 192 22.43 6.30 10.03
C TYR A 192 20.98 6.06 9.63
N GLU A 193 20.15 5.72 10.60
CA GLU A 193 18.70 5.62 10.41
C GLU A 193 18.07 6.93 9.93
N ASN A 194 18.65 8.09 10.25
CA ASN A 194 18.13 9.43 9.93
C ASN A 194 19.09 10.25 9.05
N GLY A 195 19.99 9.60 8.31
CA GLY A 195 21.02 10.31 7.55
C GLY A 195 22.05 11.03 8.44
N PRO A 196 22.89 11.91 7.87
CA PRO A 196 22.86 12.40 6.49
C PRO A 196 23.12 11.29 5.45
N PHE A 197 22.58 11.46 4.25
CA PHE A 197 22.82 10.57 3.11
C PHE A 197 23.73 11.30 2.14
N GLN A 198 24.96 10.80 1.98
CA GLN A 198 25.97 11.38 1.09
C GLN A 198 25.80 10.83 -0.34
N ASN A 199 26.78 11.04 -1.22
CA ASN A 199 26.75 10.52 -2.60
C ASN A 199 27.60 9.25 -2.76
N ASP A 200 27.85 8.52 -1.68
CA ASP A 200 28.69 7.32 -1.70
C ASP A 200 28.04 6.20 -2.53
N ASP A 201 28.86 5.37 -3.18
CA ASP A 201 28.41 4.11 -3.75
C ASP A 201 28.14 3.11 -2.61
N ILE A 202 26.87 2.85 -2.36
CA ILE A 202 26.39 1.91 -1.35
C ILE A 202 26.53 0.43 -1.77
N THR A 203 27.18 0.16 -2.90
CA THR A 203 27.47 -1.20 -3.34
C THR A 203 28.51 -1.84 -2.43
N TYR A 204 28.14 -2.93 -1.79
CA TYR A 204 29.06 -3.75 -0.99
C TYR A 204 29.23 -5.13 -1.63
N LYS A 205 30.47 -5.63 -1.64
CA LYS A 205 30.82 -6.95 -2.17
C LYS A 205 31.89 -7.60 -1.29
N ASP A 206 31.56 -8.79 -0.82
CA ASP A 206 32.50 -9.73 -0.22
C ASP A 206 32.44 -11.01 -1.06
N ASN A 207 33.46 -11.17 -1.90
CA ASN A 207 33.52 -12.26 -2.88
C ASN A 207 33.72 -13.63 -2.22
N VAL A 208 34.40 -13.66 -1.06
CA VAL A 208 34.72 -14.87 -0.30
C VAL A 208 33.42 -15.49 0.20
N ASN A 209 32.65 -14.73 0.97
CA ASN A 209 31.38 -15.22 1.53
C ASN A 209 30.21 -15.13 0.54
N GLY A 210 30.39 -14.42 -0.58
CA GLY A 210 29.34 -14.15 -1.56
C GLY A 210 28.24 -13.23 -1.02
N VAL A 211 28.59 -12.34 -0.10
CA VAL A 211 27.74 -11.29 0.42
C VAL A 211 27.79 -10.11 -0.54
N LYS A 212 26.63 -9.64 -0.98
CA LYS A 212 26.51 -8.51 -1.90
C LYS A 212 25.30 -7.67 -1.54
N VAL A 213 25.52 -6.38 -1.39
CA VAL A 213 24.47 -5.36 -1.31
C VAL A 213 24.57 -4.54 -2.59
N LYS A 214 23.46 -4.44 -3.34
CA LYS A 214 23.43 -3.68 -4.59
C LYS A 214 22.09 -3.01 -4.78
N VAL A 215 22.12 -1.88 -5.48
CA VAL A 215 20.92 -1.22 -5.99
C VAL A 215 20.96 -1.24 -7.50
N ARG A 216 19.91 -1.76 -8.13
CA ARG A 216 19.82 -1.89 -9.60
C ARG A 216 18.49 -1.38 -10.11
N ARG A 217 18.49 -0.92 -11.36
CA ARG A 217 17.27 -0.57 -12.10
C ARG A 217 16.84 -1.75 -12.96
N ASP A 218 15.60 -2.19 -12.77
CA ASP A 218 14.93 -3.18 -13.60
C ASP A 218 14.17 -2.43 -14.70
N ARG A 219 14.85 -2.20 -15.83
CA ARG A 219 14.33 -1.34 -16.90
C ARG A 219 13.05 -1.90 -17.52
N ASP A 220 12.98 -3.22 -17.65
CA ASP A 220 11.83 -3.93 -18.23
C ASP A 220 10.56 -3.76 -17.39
N ASN A 221 10.72 -3.61 -16.07
CA ASN A 221 9.61 -3.51 -15.13
C ASN A 221 9.45 -2.11 -14.52
N ASN A 222 10.29 -1.15 -14.92
CA ASN A 222 10.36 0.20 -14.36
C ASN A 222 10.56 0.25 -12.84
N GLN A 223 11.36 -0.68 -12.29
CA GLN A 223 11.55 -0.82 -10.85
C GLN A 223 12.97 -0.43 -10.41
N LEU A 224 13.10 0.11 -9.21
CA LEU A 224 14.35 0.13 -8.46
C LEU A 224 14.36 -1.05 -7.49
N ILE A 225 15.45 -1.81 -7.47
CA ILE A 225 15.61 -2.97 -6.61
C ILE A 225 16.84 -2.80 -5.74
N TYR A 226 16.62 -2.72 -4.43
CA TYR A 226 17.65 -2.85 -3.40
C TYR A 226 17.71 -4.31 -2.97
N ASP A 227 18.88 -4.93 -3.07
CA ASP A 227 19.06 -6.37 -2.87
C ASP A 227 20.25 -6.63 -1.94
N ALA A 228 19.94 -7.19 -0.76
CA ALA A 228 20.89 -7.71 0.21
C ALA A 228 20.58 -9.19 0.47
N LYS A 229 20.61 -9.98 -0.62
CA LYS A 229 20.13 -11.38 -0.68
C LYS A 229 20.61 -12.26 0.47
N ARG A 230 21.87 -12.12 0.91
CA ARG A 230 22.46 -12.93 1.99
C ARG A 230 21.96 -12.57 3.39
N CYS A 231 21.39 -11.38 3.55
CA CYS A 231 20.62 -10.97 4.74
C CYS A 231 19.13 -11.33 4.62
N GLY A 232 18.70 -11.92 3.50
CA GLY A 232 17.30 -12.21 3.22
C GLY A 232 16.46 -10.99 2.82
N LEU A 233 17.05 -9.81 2.65
CA LEU A 233 16.32 -8.57 2.32
C LEU A 233 16.29 -8.29 0.82
N ARG A 234 15.09 -7.97 0.30
CA ARG A 234 14.92 -7.29 -0.99
C ARG A 234 13.81 -6.25 -0.91
N ILE A 235 14.07 -5.07 -1.46
CA ILE A 235 13.09 -3.98 -1.61
C ILE A 235 12.90 -3.70 -3.09
N THR A 236 11.66 -3.66 -3.54
CA THR A 236 11.27 -3.26 -4.90
C THR A 236 10.49 -1.95 -4.81
N PHE A 237 10.81 -0.96 -5.65
CA PHE A 237 10.17 0.36 -5.64
C PHE A 237 9.81 0.84 -7.04
N VAL A 238 8.59 1.34 -7.21
CA VAL A 238 8.06 1.95 -8.43
C VAL A 238 7.54 3.35 -8.07
N PRO A 239 8.11 4.43 -8.62
CA PRO A 239 7.65 5.78 -8.33
C PRO A 239 6.34 6.07 -9.06
N TYR A 240 5.58 7.01 -8.51
CA TYR A 240 4.36 7.52 -9.13
C TYR A 240 4.65 8.36 -10.39
N ASP A 241 3.89 8.10 -11.47
CA ASP A 241 3.92 8.90 -12.68
C ASP A 241 3.01 10.13 -12.55
N ILE A 242 3.63 11.29 -12.43
CA ILE A 242 2.92 12.54 -12.19
C ILE A 242 2.14 13.04 -13.43
N LYS A 243 2.38 12.44 -14.61
CA LYS A 243 1.75 12.79 -15.88
C LYS A 243 0.72 11.77 -16.32
N ASP A 244 1.07 10.47 -16.35
CA ASP A 244 0.16 9.40 -16.79
C ASP A 244 -0.90 9.05 -15.74
N ARG A 245 -0.58 9.27 -14.46
CA ARG A 245 -1.53 9.13 -13.34
C ARG A 245 -2.15 7.73 -13.29
N ARG A 246 -3.44 7.60 -13.63
CA ARG A 246 -4.18 6.32 -13.66
C ARG A 246 -3.71 5.43 -14.82
N ALA A 247 -3.26 6.03 -15.92
CA ALA A 247 -2.74 5.32 -17.09
C ALA A 247 -1.32 4.75 -16.86
N GLN A 248 -0.71 4.98 -15.68
CA GLN A 248 0.57 4.37 -15.35
C GLN A 248 0.43 2.84 -15.36
N VAL A 249 1.12 2.17 -16.28
CA VAL A 249 1.05 0.72 -16.50
C VAL A 249 1.52 -0.12 -15.30
N SER A 250 2.51 0.37 -14.54
CA SER A 250 3.03 -0.28 -13.34
C SER A 250 2.38 0.32 -12.10
N ILE A 251 2.05 -0.51 -11.11
CA ILE A 251 1.47 -0.03 -9.84
C ILE A 251 2.57 0.75 -9.07
N PRO A 252 2.36 2.03 -8.72
CA PRO A 252 3.31 2.77 -7.91
C PRO A 252 3.28 2.28 -6.47
N GLY A 253 4.45 2.16 -5.85
CA GLY A 253 4.57 1.66 -4.48
C GLY A 253 5.93 1.06 -4.14
N MET A 254 6.01 0.41 -2.99
CA MET A 254 7.16 -0.37 -2.56
C MET A 254 6.73 -1.72 -1.98
N ALA A 255 7.51 -2.76 -2.26
CA ALA A 255 7.43 -4.04 -1.57
C ALA A 255 8.71 -4.28 -0.77
N ILE A 256 8.56 -4.71 0.48
CA ILE A 256 9.64 -5.19 1.33
C ILE A 256 9.47 -6.69 1.47
N SER A 257 10.45 -7.45 0.98
CA SER A 257 10.46 -8.91 1.08
C SER A 257 11.61 -9.38 1.98
N VAL A 258 11.28 -10.27 2.91
CA VAL A 258 12.18 -10.86 3.88
C VAL A 258 12.14 -12.38 3.75
N ASN A 259 13.28 -13.01 3.43
CA ASN A 259 13.39 -14.46 3.26
C ASN A 259 13.27 -15.18 4.61
N LYS A 260 12.36 -16.16 4.70
CA LYS A 260 12.13 -16.92 5.95
C LYS A 260 13.34 -17.78 6.33
N ALA A 261 14.13 -18.21 5.34
CA ALA A 261 15.32 -19.02 5.57
C ALA A 261 16.43 -18.27 6.32
N ASN A 262 16.37 -16.94 6.43
CA ASN A 262 17.31 -16.12 7.17
C ASN A 262 16.84 -15.87 8.62
N ASN A 263 15.93 -16.69 9.15
CA ASN A 263 15.39 -16.64 10.52
C ASN A 263 15.08 -15.21 11.02
N PRO A 264 14.27 -14.43 10.28
CA PRO A 264 14.06 -13.03 10.60
C PRO A 264 13.37 -12.83 11.96
N LYS A 265 13.86 -11.87 12.74
CA LYS A 265 13.32 -11.39 14.02
C LYS A 265 12.98 -9.91 13.87
N TRP A 266 11.72 -9.55 14.09
CA TRP A 266 11.30 -8.16 13.99
C TRP A 266 11.61 -7.41 15.28
N LEU A 267 12.29 -6.29 15.13
CA LEU A 267 12.63 -5.34 16.19
C LEU A 267 11.64 -4.17 16.16
N SER A 268 11.62 -3.35 17.23
CA SER A 268 10.77 -2.14 17.28
C SER A 268 9.30 -2.39 16.95
N LYS A 269 8.74 -3.52 17.41
CA LYS A 269 7.42 -4.04 17.02
C LYS A 269 6.27 -3.07 17.25
N ASP A 270 6.43 -2.10 18.16
CA ASP A 270 5.42 -1.07 18.45
C ASP A 270 5.59 0.24 17.66
N GLN A 271 6.63 0.34 16.85
CA GLN A 271 6.93 1.54 16.06
C GLN A 271 6.82 1.31 14.55
N VAL A 272 6.99 0.07 14.08
CA VAL A 272 6.89 -0.28 12.65
C VAL A 272 5.45 -0.17 12.15
N MET A 273 5.25 0.28 10.90
CA MET A 273 3.92 0.34 10.28
C MET A 273 3.55 -0.96 9.59
N ALA A 274 4.47 -1.61 8.88
CA ALA A 274 4.26 -2.94 8.35
C ALA A 274 4.40 -3.96 9.50
N LEU A 275 3.28 -4.25 10.15
CA LEU A 275 3.25 -5.11 11.33
C LEU A 275 3.88 -6.48 11.05
N PRO A 276 4.65 -7.02 12.01
CA PRO A 276 5.32 -8.30 11.87
C PRO A 276 4.34 -9.48 11.71
N PRO A 277 4.83 -10.64 11.21
CA PRO A 277 4.02 -11.85 11.20
C PRO A 277 3.40 -12.13 12.59
N LYS A 278 2.13 -12.55 12.61
CA LYS A 278 1.30 -12.80 13.81
C LYS A 278 0.82 -11.55 14.58
N PHE A 279 1.10 -10.34 14.10
CA PHE A 279 0.56 -9.10 14.66
C PHE A 279 -0.43 -8.48 13.70
N PHE A 280 -1.68 -8.32 14.15
CA PHE A 280 -2.75 -7.82 13.30
C PHE A 280 -2.95 -6.32 13.48
N PHE A 281 -3.47 -5.64 12.46
CA PHE A 281 -3.77 -4.21 12.60
C PHE A 281 -4.85 -3.96 13.66
N GLU A 282 -5.79 -4.89 13.79
CA GLU A 282 -6.87 -4.89 14.77
C GLU A 282 -6.32 -4.87 16.21
N ASP A 283 -5.24 -5.59 16.49
CA ASP A 283 -4.57 -5.62 17.80
C ASP A 283 -3.97 -4.27 18.20
N LYS A 284 -3.74 -3.40 17.22
CA LYS A 284 -3.13 -2.07 17.40
C LYS A 284 -4.15 -0.94 17.39
N VAL A 285 -5.45 -1.27 17.39
CA VAL A 285 -6.53 -0.29 17.45
C VAL A 285 -6.54 0.42 18.81
N ILE A 286 -6.48 1.74 18.77
CA ILE A 286 -6.75 2.58 19.93
C ILE A 286 -8.27 2.57 20.13
N SER A 287 -8.75 2.15 21.29
CA SER A 287 -10.20 2.13 21.61
C SER A 287 -10.93 3.39 21.11
N LYS A 288 -12.03 3.18 20.38
CA LYS A 288 -12.89 4.18 19.70
C LYS A 288 -12.29 4.88 18.46
N LEU A 289 -11.13 4.46 17.99
CA LEU A 289 -10.59 4.86 16.69
C LEU A 289 -10.72 3.73 15.68
N SER A 290 -10.80 4.08 14.40
CA SER A 290 -10.67 3.10 13.32
C SER A 290 -9.24 2.55 13.26
N VAL A 291 -9.04 1.49 12.47
CA VAL A 291 -7.71 0.93 12.20
C VAL A 291 -6.82 1.97 11.53
N GLU A 292 -7.34 2.69 10.51
CA GLU A 292 -6.62 3.74 9.79
C GLU A 292 -6.16 4.86 10.75
N GLU A 293 -7.06 5.35 11.60
CA GLU A 293 -6.78 6.41 12.56
C GLU A 293 -5.74 5.96 13.60
N SER A 294 -5.84 4.72 14.07
CA SER A 294 -4.90 4.14 15.03
C SER A 294 -3.49 4.03 14.44
N MET A 295 -3.39 3.55 13.20
CA MET A 295 -2.12 3.47 12.48
C MET A 295 -1.54 4.85 12.20
N PHE A 296 -2.38 5.83 11.85
CA PHE A 296 -1.97 7.22 11.69
C PHE A 296 -1.38 7.80 12.98
N VAL A 297 -2.08 7.63 14.11
CA VAL A 297 -1.60 8.09 15.43
C VAL A 297 -0.28 7.42 15.79
N ARG A 298 -0.17 6.11 15.56
CA ARG A 298 1.05 5.34 15.84
C ARG A 298 2.24 5.92 15.05
N ALA A 299 2.07 6.15 13.74
CA ALA A 299 3.08 6.81 12.91
C ALA A 299 3.43 8.22 13.40
N ALA A 300 2.43 9.03 13.73
CA ALA A 300 2.62 10.39 14.23
C ALA A 300 3.38 10.45 15.57
N LYS A 301 3.32 9.40 16.39
CA LYS A 301 4.04 9.29 17.68
C LYS A 301 5.47 8.77 17.55
N THR A 302 5.88 8.26 16.38
CA THR A 302 7.21 7.67 16.20
C THR A 302 8.32 8.68 16.52
N LYS A 303 9.43 8.19 17.09
CA LYS A 303 10.53 9.06 17.56
C LYS A 303 11.46 9.57 16.45
N TYR A 304 11.34 9.03 15.24
CA TYR A 304 12.25 9.28 14.13
C TYR A 304 12.17 10.70 13.57
N ILE A 305 13.30 11.16 13.02
CA ILE A 305 13.42 12.48 12.40
C ILE A 305 12.75 12.44 11.03
N HIS A 306 11.87 13.41 10.75
CA HIS A 306 11.18 13.53 9.46
C HIS A 306 12.03 14.27 8.40
N ASN A 307 13.25 13.80 8.20
CA ASN A 307 14.27 14.34 7.29
C ASN A 307 13.99 14.08 5.80
N MET A 308 12.76 14.28 5.30
CA MET A 308 12.38 13.99 3.91
C MET A 308 13.14 14.86 2.89
N PRO A 309 13.37 14.39 1.65
CA PRO A 309 14.04 15.16 0.58
C PRO A 309 13.20 16.34 0.04
N MET A 310 12.05 16.64 0.67
CA MET A 310 11.15 17.72 0.29
C MET A 310 11.31 18.94 1.21
N LYS A 311 10.86 20.12 0.76
CA LYS A 311 10.94 21.40 1.49
C LYS A 311 10.06 21.48 2.78
N HIS A 312 9.56 20.36 3.34
CA HIS A 312 8.60 20.33 4.47
C HIS A 312 9.24 20.09 5.83
N LYS A 313 10.57 20.29 5.94
CA LYS A 313 11.30 20.11 7.18
C LYS A 313 10.56 20.83 8.33
N GLY A 314 10.23 20.10 9.39
CA GLY A 314 9.57 20.63 10.59
C GLY A 314 8.04 20.51 10.68
N LYS A 315 7.29 20.33 9.57
CA LYS A 315 5.80 20.26 9.68
C LYS A 315 5.29 18.93 10.23
N CYS A 316 5.93 17.84 9.86
CA CYS A 316 5.67 16.54 10.48
C CYS A 316 6.02 16.57 11.98
N ASP A 317 7.11 17.23 12.36
CA ASP A 317 7.48 17.40 13.78
C ASP A 317 6.45 18.24 14.54
N THR A 318 5.86 19.26 13.90
CA THR A 318 4.80 20.07 14.51
C THR A 318 3.55 19.22 14.76
N LEU A 319 3.13 18.41 13.78
CA LEU A 319 2.02 17.47 13.95
C LEU A 319 2.30 16.46 15.06
N ARG A 320 3.49 15.84 15.07
CA ARG A 320 3.93 14.92 16.11
C ARG A 320 3.86 15.56 17.49
N LYS A 321 4.39 16.78 17.65
CA LYS A 321 4.33 17.54 18.91
C LYS A 321 2.89 17.79 19.34
N SER A 322 1.97 18.10 18.42
CA SER A 322 0.55 18.24 18.73
C SER A 322 -0.04 16.93 19.24
N VAL A 323 0.22 15.81 18.56
CA VAL A 323 -0.29 14.47 18.94
C VAL A 323 0.27 13.99 20.28
N LEU A 324 1.55 14.26 20.58
CA LEU A 324 2.18 13.86 21.83
C LEU A 324 1.70 14.67 23.05
N LYS A 325 1.18 15.88 22.84
CA LYS A 325 0.58 16.69 23.91
C LYS A 325 -0.84 16.27 24.28
N CYS A 326 -1.52 15.51 23.42
CA CYS A 326 -2.89 15.09 23.67
C CYS A 326 -2.99 14.04 24.78
N ARG A 327 -3.95 14.21 25.70
CA ARG A 327 -4.44 13.09 26.52
C ARG A 327 -5.11 12.05 25.62
N ARG A 328 -5.20 10.79 26.08
CA ARG A 328 -5.76 9.69 25.26
C ARG A 328 -7.21 9.96 24.83
N SER A 329 -8.04 10.55 25.69
CA SER A 329 -9.43 10.92 25.39
C SER A 329 -9.52 12.07 24.38
N GLU A 330 -8.72 13.12 24.54
CA GLU A 330 -8.63 14.25 23.63
C GLU A 330 -8.13 13.82 22.26
N LEU A 331 -7.11 12.97 22.21
CA LEU A 331 -6.56 12.44 20.97
C LEU A 331 -7.61 11.67 20.16
N ARG A 332 -8.48 10.91 20.84
CA ARG A 332 -9.57 10.20 20.17
C ARG A 332 -10.51 11.18 19.47
N LYS A 333 -10.99 12.19 20.21
CA LYS A 333 -11.86 13.24 19.65
C LYS A 333 -11.16 14.02 18.54
N ALA A 334 -9.87 14.32 18.71
CA ALA A 334 -9.07 15.00 17.70
C ALA A 334 -9.00 14.21 16.39
N MET A 335 -8.78 12.89 16.44
CA MET A 335 -8.74 12.09 15.21
C MET A 335 -10.12 11.98 14.56
N GLN A 336 -11.16 11.68 15.34
CA GLN A 336 -12.54 11.61 14.85
C GLN A 336 -12.98 12.90 14.15
N ASN A 337 -12.52 14.06 14.61
CA ASN A 337 -12.93 15.36 14.08
C ASN A 337 -11.97 15.98 13.05
N CYS A 338 -10.71 15.55 12.99
CA CYS A 338 -9.69 16.17 12.13
C CYS A 338 -9.16 15.23 11.03
N TYR A 339 -9.26 13.91 11.20
CA TYR A 339 -8.58 12.95 10.31
C TYR A 339 -9.18 12.91 8.89
N TRP A 340 -10.47 13.24 8.74
CA TRP A 340 -11.15 13.34 7.44
C TRP A 340 -10.40 14.26 6.45
N MET A 341 -9.70 15.28 6.95
CA MET A 341 -8.91 16.22 6.13
C MET A 341 -7.83 15.52 5.29
N LEU A 342 -7.36 14.34 5.71
CA LEU A 342 -6.39 13.54 4.98
C LEU A 342 -7.01 12.47 4.09
N LYS A 343 -8.33 12.26 4.18
CA LYS A 343 -9.08 11.28 3.39
C LYS A 343 -9.70 11.87 2.12
N GLN A 344 -9.76 13.19 2.01
CA GLN A 344 -10.52 13.89 0.96
C GLN A 344 -9.59 14.55 -0.09
N PRO A 345 -9.27 13.92 -1.23
CA PRO A 345 -8.30 14.46 -2.19
C PRO A 345 -8.66 15.84 -2.74
N ARG A 346 -9.95 16.13 -2.97
CA ARG A 346 -10.40 17.44 -3.46
C ARG A 346 -10.08 18.54 -2.44
N PHE A 347 -10.38 18.28 -1.17
CA PHE A 347 -10.06 19.20 -0.08
C PHE A 347 -8.55 19.38 0.09
N ILE A 348 -7.78 18.29 0.11
CA ILE A 348 -6.33 18.35 0.21
C ILE A 348 -5.71 19.15 -0.94
N TYR A 349 -6.22 18.97 -2.17
CA TYR A 349 -5.75 19.72 -3.34
C TYR A 349 -6.08 21.21 -3.23
N CYS A 350 -7.28 21.54 -2.74
CA CYS A 350 -7.68 22.92 -2.48
C CYS A 350 -6.75 23.57 -1.43
N MET A 351 -6.65 22.95 -0.25
CA MET A 351 -5.88 23.45 0.89
C MET A 351 -4.38 23.55 0.59
N ASP A 352 -3.87 22.64 -0.24
CA ASP A 352 -2.47 22.58 -0.56
C ASP A 352 -2.29 22.31 -2.05
N LYS A 353 -2.09 23.37 -2.84
CA LYS A 353 -1.80 23.26 -4.29
C LYS A 353 -0.36 22.81 -4.58
N SER A 354 0.52 22.86 -3.58
CA SER A 354 1.94 22.53 -3.77
C SER A 354 2.16 21.02 -3.90
N LYS A 355 3.34 20.57 -4.35
CA LYS A 355 3.71 19.13 -4.46
C LYS A 355 4.04 18.47 -3.11
N SER A 356 3.44 19.00 -2.08
CA SER A 356 4.04 19.22 -0.79
C SER A 356 2.92 19.18 0.21
N ALA A 357 3.07 18.53 1.37
CA ALA A 357 1.97 18.42 2.33
C ALA A 357 1.99 19.55 3.37
N ARG A 358 2.68 20.67 3.11
CA ARG A 358 2.98 21.71 4.10
C ARG A 358 1.73 22.34 4.70
N ASN A 359 0.79 22.79 3.88
CA ASN A 359 -0.39 23.53 4.31
C ASN A 359 -1.41 22.59 4.94
N ILE A 360 -1.62 21.41 4.34
CA ILE A 360 -2.53 20.41 4.90
C ILE A 360 -2.03 19.87 6.25
N LEU A 361 -0.71 19.65 6.41
CA LEU A 361 -0.12 19.27 7.70
C LEU A 361 -0.22 20.39 8.74
N ARG A 362 -0.09 21.65 8.32
CA ARG A 362 -0.28 22.81 9.20
C ARG A 362 -1.73 22.88 9.68
N LEU A 363 -2.70 22.73 8.78
CA LEU A 363 -4.13 22.70 9.12
C LEU A 363 -4.43 21.55 10.08
N LEU A 364 -4.00 20.34 9.75
CA LEU A 364 -4.22 19.17 10.59
C LEU A 364 -3.59 19.33 11.98
N SER A 365 -2.34 19.77 12.04
CA SER A 365 -1.66 20.06 13.31
C SER A 365 -2.40 21.10 14.14
N LYS A 366 -2.98 22.13 13.49
CA LYS A 366 -3.79 23.15 14.15
C LYS A 366 -5.11 22.57 14.67
N CYS A 367 -5.83 21.79 13.86
CA CYS A 367 -7.04 21.08 14.26
C CYS A 367 -6.80 20.16 15.48
N VAL A 368 -5.72 19.36 15.46
CA VAL A 368 -5.36 18.51 16.60
C VAL A 368 -5.09 19.35 17.86
N ARG A 369 -4.47 20.53 17.73
CA ARG A 369 -4.23 21.43 18.87
C ARG A 369 -5.51 22.05 19.44
N VAL A 370 -6.60 22.14 18.67
CA VAL A 370 -7.90 22.60 19.18
C VAL A 370 -8.36 21.69 20.31
N TRP A 371 -8.19 20.37 20.11
CA TRP A 371 -8.59 19.35 21.07
C TRP A 371 -7.58 19.12 22.20
N CYS A 372 -6.28 19.29 21.90
CA CYS A 372 -5.21 18.82 22.80
C CYS A 372 -4.39 19.92 23.48
N ALA A 373 -4.50 21.16 23.02
CA ALA A 373 -3.61 22.24 23.47
C ALA A 373 -4.31 23.61 23.47
N GLY A 374 -5.64 23.63 23.57
CA GLY A 374 -6.46 24.84 23.71
C GLY A 374 -6.34 25.83 22.55
N ALA A 375 -5.99 25.38 21.33
CA ALA A 375 -6.04 26.28 20.17
C ALA A 375 -7.50 26.64 19.85
N ARG A 376 -7.74 27.87 19.38
CA ARG A 376 -9.08 28.27 18.95
C ARG A 376 -9.47 27.52 17.69
N CYS A 377 -10.73 27.04 17.64
CA CYS A 377 -11.25 26.36 16.47
C CYS A 377 -11.34 27.30 15.25
N SER A 378 -11.68 28.57 15.50
CA SER A 378 -11.70 29.66 14.51
C SER A 378 -10.40 29.73 13.72
N ASP A 379 -9.24 29.58 14.38
CA ASP A 379 -7.96 29.66 13.68
C ASP A 379 -7.78 28.55 12.62
N ALA A 380 -8.39 27.38 12.81
CA ALA A 380 -8.38 26.30 11.81
C ALA A 380 -9.43 26.55 10.71
N GLN A 381 -10.60 27.07 11.07
CA GLN A 381 -11.66 27.46 10.13
C GLN A 381 -11.19 28.61 9.22
N ASP A 382 -10.58 29.64 9.79
CA ASP A 382 -9.98 30.78 9.08
C ASP A 382 -8.92 30.32 8.08
N MET A 383 -8.14 29.30 8.42
CA MET A 383 -7.19 28.72 7.47
C MET A 383 -7.88 28.09 6.25
N ILE A 384 -9.06 27.50 6.43
CA ILE A 384 -9.85 26.90 5.34
C ILE A 384 -10.53 27.99 4.50
N ILE A 385 -11.18 28.95 5.15
CA ILE A 385 -11.88 30.08 4.50
C ILE A 385 -10.87 30.94 3.72
N LYS A 386 -9.73 31.29 4.32
CA LYS A 386 -8.67 32.05 3.65
C LYS A 386 -8.07 31.32 2.45
N ALA A 387 -8.10 29.97 2.45
CA ALA A 387 -7.69 29.18 1.30
C ALA A 387 -8.78 29.07 0.22
N GLY A 388 -10.00 29.54 0.49
CA GLY A 388 -11.18 29.41 -0.37
C GLY A 388 -11.68 27.96 -0.45
N CYS A 389 -11.42 27.15 0.58
CA CYS A 389 -11.69 25.72 0.59
C CYS A 389 -12.93 25.32 1.39
N ASP A 390 -13.65 26.28 1.93
CA ASP A 390 -14.95 26.17 2.57
C ASP A 390 -16.08 25.85 1.58
N THR A 391 -15.87 26.08 0.29
CA THR A 391 -16.86 25.87 -0.78
C THR A 391 -16.76 24.49 -1.47
N VAL A 392 -15.94 23.57 -0.96
CA VAL A 392 -15.76 22.23 -1.56
C VAL A 392 -16.99 21.37 -1.27
N ARG A 393 -17.91 21.26 -2.25
CA ARG A 393 -19.26 20.69 -2.11
C ARG A 393 -19.35 19.17 -1.85
N ASP A 394 -18.25 18.43 -1.96
CA ASP A 394 -18.26 16.95 -1.89
C ASP A 394 -17.64 16.41 -0.60
N VAL A 395 -17.55 17.24 0.44
CA VAL A 395 -16.96 16.86 1.73
C VAL A 395 -18.00 17.07 2.81
N GLU A 396 -18.63 15.98 3.23
CA GLU A 396 -19.73 15.98 4.19
C GLU A 396 -19.33 16.58 5.55
N GLU A 397 -18.10 16.33 5.98
CA GLU A 397 -17.58 16.83 7.26
C GLU A 397 -17.27 18.33 7.24
N LEU A 398 -17.06 18.92 6.06
CA LEU A 398 -16.59 20.29 5.93
C LEU A 398 -17.62 21.32 6.44
N PRO A 399 -18.91 21.29 6.06
CA PRO A 399 -19.92 22.20 6.63
C PRO A 399 -20.01 22.12 8.16
N ALA A 400 -19.98 20.91 8.73
CA ALA A 400 -20.00 20.71 10.18
C ALA A 400 -18.73 21.22 10.87
N PHE A 401 -17.58 21.13 10.21
CA PHE A 401 -16.33 21.70 10.70
C PHE A 401 -16.34 23.24 10.66
N ILE A 402 -16.85 23.84 9.57
CA ILE A 402 -16.93 25.29 9.39
C ILE A 402 -17.95 25.93 10.34
N SER A 403 -19.09 25.27 10.60
CA SER A 403 -20.09 25.77 11.57
C SER A 403 -19.62 25.66 13.02
N GLY A 404 -18.56 24.91 13.28
CA GLY A 404 -18.01 24.67 14.61
C GLY A 404 -18.63 23.48 15.35
N ALA A 405 -19.52 22.71 14.71
CA ALA A 405 -20.13 21.52 15.31
C ALA A 405 -19.09 20.42 15.65
N MET A 406 -17.95 20.42 14.96
CA MET A 406 -16.82 19.52 15.20
C MET A 406 -15.72 20.11 16.10
N CYS A 407 -16.02 21.18 16.84
CA CYS A 407 -15.12 21.80 17.80
C CYS A 407 -15.44 21.32 19.24
N PRO A 408 -14.48 21.33 20.16
CA PRO A 408 -14.77 21.08 21.57
C PRO A 408 -15.72 22.14 22.11
N THR A 409 -16.78 21.71 22.79
CA THR A 409 -17.75 22.57 23.49
C THR A 409 -17.19 23.19 24.78
N ASN A 410 -16.00 22.76 25.19
CA ASN A 410 -15.45 23.04 26.50
C ASN A 410 -14.83 24.44 26.57
N GLY A 411 -15.56 25.35 27.25
CA GLY A 411 -14.97 26.51 27.88
C GLY A 411 -15.01 27.80 27.05
N GLN A 412 -16.14 28.12 26.42
CA GLN A 412 -16.57 29.51 26.52
C GLN A 412 -16.81 29.81 28.01
N THR A 413 -15.74 30.08 28.77
CA THR A 413 -15.86 31.11 29.80
C THR A 413 -16.38 32.32 29.07
N ASN A 414 -17.63 32.66 29.33
CA ASN A 414 -18.34 33.83 28.83
C ASN A 414 -17.50 35.10 29.00
N ILE A 415 -16.60 35.39 28.07
CA ILE A 415 -15.90 36.69 27.98
C ILE A 415 -16.47 37.51 26.80
N PHE A 416 -17.39 36.95 26.02
CA PHE A 416 -18.12 37.66 24.96
C PHE A 416 -19.63 37.59 25.20
N ALA A 417 -20.06 38.17 26.30
CA ALA A 417 -21.45 38.60 26.52
C ALA A 417 -21.47 40.09 26.88
N SER A 418 -20.84 40.92 26.05
CA SER A 418 -21.10 42.37 26.02
C SER A 418 -20.60 42.92 24.68
N ASN A 419 -21.54 43.43 23.89
CA ASN A 419 -21.38 44.18 22.61
C ASN A 419 -21.93 43.46 21.37
N SER A 420 -23.21 43.11 21.42
CA SER A 420 -24.08 43.07 20.25
C SER A 420 -24.72 44.46 20.06
N HIS A 421 -24.09 45.32 19.26
CA HIS A 421 -24.74 46.39 18.49
C HIS A 421 -23.75 46.92 17.46
N LEU A 422 -23.71 46.30 16.29
CA LEU A 422 -23.32 46.94 15.05
C LEU A 422 -23.91 46.12 13.91
N ALA A 423 -25.08 46.57 13.47
CA ALA A 423 -25.70 46.17 12.22
C ALA A 423 -24.73 46.49 11.08
N VAL A 424 -24.39 45.49 10.28
CA VAL A 424 -23.69 45.68 9.02
C VAL A 424 -24.74 45.53 7.91
N ASP A 425 -24.94 46.65 7.22
CA ASP A 425 -25.80 46.81 6.06
C ASP A 425 -25.48 45.79 4.95
N ARG A 426 -26.53 45.17 4.44
CA ARG A 426 -26.51 44.39 3.20
C ARG A 426 -26.43 45.36 2.02
N HIS A 427 -25.24 45.53 1.45
CA HIS A 427 -25.12 46.03 0.08
C HIS A 427 -25.33 44.89 -0.92
N THR A 428 -26.38 45.06 -1.70
CA THR A 428 -26.80 44.30 -2.88
C THR A 428 -25.73 44.35 -3.96
N LEU A 429 -25.05 43.23 -4.22
CA LEU A 429 -24.15 43.07 -5.37
C LEU A 429 -24.91 42.42 -6.53
N ARG A 430 -25.09 43.20 -7.60
CA ARG A 430 -25.60 42.78 -8.92
C ARG A 430 -24.61 41.80 -9.56
N LEU A 431 -25.14 40.68 -10.05
CA LEU A 431 -24.49 39.78 -11.02
C LEU A 431 -24.50 40.43 -12.41
N PRO A 432 -23.43 40.31 -13.22
CA PRO A 432 -23.52 40.48 -14.66
C PRO A 432 -23.79 39.15 -15.36
N ASP A 433 -24.72 39.21 -16.32
CA ASP A 433 -25.07 38.13 -17.24
C ASP A 433 -23.86 37.71 -18.09
N ALA A 434 -23.59 36.40 -18.13
CA ALA A 434 -22.63 35.81 -19.05
C ALA A 434 -23.40 35.11 -20.18
N GLN A 435 -23.34 35.70 -21.38
CA GLN A 435 -23.85 35.15 -22.63
C GLN A 435 -23.11 33.87 -23.02
N SER A 436 -23.87 32.86 -23.42
CA SER A 436 -23.38 31.62 -24.01
C SER A 436 -22.99 31.82 -25.47
N THR A 437 -21.73 31.57 -25.81
CA THR A 437 -21.30 31.38 -27.20
C THR A 437 -21.35 29.90 -27.56
N LEU A 438 -22.29 29.56 -28.44
CA LEU A 438 -22.29 28.33 -29.23
C LEU A 438 -21.11 28.37 -30.20
N VAL A 439 -20.33 27.29 -30.24
CA VAL A 439 -19.36 27.02 -31.31
C VAL A 439 -19.79 25.73 -31.99
N ASP A 440 -20.20 25.87 -33.24
CA ASP A 440 -20.46 24.79 -34.19
C ASP A 440 -19.18 24.00 -34.48
N GLU A 441 -19.24 22.68 -34.32
CA GLU A 441 -18.20 21.76 -34.75
C GLU A 441 -18.63 21.09 -36.07
N GLN A 442 -18.05 21.57 -37.17
CA GLN A 442 -18.18 20.99 -38.50
C GLN A 442 -17.57 19.58 -38.56
N THR A 443 -18.40 18.59 -38.83
CA THR A 443 -17.99 17.26 -39.32
C THR A 443 -17.44 17.37 -40.74
N LYS A 444 -16.16 17.06 -40.93
CA LYS A 444 -15.56 16.80 -42.24
C LYS A 444 -15.54 15.30 -42.52
N ASP A 445 -16.30 14.91 -43.55
CA ASP A 445 -16.24 13.60 -44.18
C ASP A 445 -14.87 13.35 -44.81
N PHE A 446 -14.27 12.21 -44.48
CA PHE A 446 -13.05 11.72 -45.11
C PHE A 446 -13.37 10.45 -45.89
N ASN A 447 -13.41 10.61 -47.21
CA ASN A 447 -13.61 9.56 -48.20
C ASN A 447 -12.37 8.63 -48.27
N TRP A 448 -12.58 7.32 -48.19
CA TRP A 448 -11.61 6.33 -48.67
C TRP A 448 -12.32 5.39 -49.65
N SER A 449 -12.00 5.57 -50.94
CA SER A 449 -12.11 4.50 -51.92
C SER A 449 -10.77 3.76 -51.93
N LYS A 450 -10.81 2.42 -51.78
CA LYS A 450 -10.09 1.46 -52.63
C LYS A 450 -10.12 0.03 -52.07
N ASN A 451 -10.32 -0.88 -53.02
CA ASN A 451 -9.79 -2.23 -53.09
C ASN A 451 -10.56 -3.36 -52.40
N SER A 452 -11.60 -3.78 -53.11
CA SER A 452 -12.02 -5.17 -53.23
C SER A 452 -10.84 -6.01 -53.76
N ILE A 453 -10.26 -6.88 -52.92
CA ILE A 453 -9.49 -8.13 -53.17
C ILE A 453 -8.93 -8.56 -51.79
N THR A 454 -9.79 -8.92 -50.83
CA THR A 454 -9.37 -9.45 -49.51
C THR A 454 -10.40 -10.38 -48.85
N MET A 455 -11.43 -10.84 -49.58
CA MET A 455 -12.48 -11.71 -49.02
C MET A 455 -12.13 -13.21 -48.96
N GLY A 456 -11.04 -13.66 -49.60
CA GLY A 456 -10.67 -15.08 -49.64
C GLY A 456 -9.78 -15.56 -48.49
N PHE A 457 -8.90 -14.70 -47.97
CA PHE A 457 -7.88 -15.14 -47.00
C PHE A 457 -8.38 -15.09 -45.54
N SER A 458 -9.29 -14.16 -45.23
CA SER A 458 -9.87 -14.02 -43.89
C SER A 458 -10.80 -15.18 -43.53
N THR A 459 -11.58 -15.66 -44.50
CA THR A 459 -12.50 -16.79 -44.34
C THR A 459 -11.73 -18.11 -44.18
N TRP A 460 -10.65 -18.31 -44.94
CA TRP A 460 -9.80 -19.50 -44.81
C TRP A 460 -9.03 -19.53 -43.49
N LEU A 461 -8.44 -18.40 -43.07
CA LEU A 461 -7.75 -18.29 -41.78
C LEU A 461 -8.70 -18.50 -40.59
N ALA A 462 -9.94 -17.99 -40.68
CA ALA A 462 -10.96 -18.22 -39.67
C ALA A 462 -11.35 -19.70 -39.54
N LEU A 463 -11.39 -20.43 -40.66
CA LEU A 463 -11.75 -21.85 -40.69
C LEU A 463 -10.62 -22.73 -40.12
N VAL A 464 -9.36 -22.40 -40.44
CA VAL A 464 -8.18 -23.07 -39.87
C VAL A 464 -8.03 -22.80 -38.37
N LEU A 465 -8.26 -21.57 -37.92
CA LEU A 465 -8.27 -21.23 -36.48
C LEU A 465 -9.40 -21.93 -35.72
N SER A 466 -10.57 -22.08 -36.36
CA SER A 466 -11.71 -22.81 -35.78
C SER A 466 -11.42 -24.31 -35.65
N LEU A 467 -10.76 -24.93 -36.63
CA LEU A 467 -10.33 -26.32 -36.57
C LEU A 467 -9.21 -26.56 -35.54
N LEU A 468 -8.26 -25.63 -35.42
CA LEU A 468 -7.22 -25.69 -34.38
C LEU A 468 -7.82 -25.57 -32.97
N ALA A 469 -8.83 -24.72 -32.77
CA ALA A 469 -9.53 -24.59 -31.49
C ALA A 469 -10.24 -25.89 -31.04
N LEU A 470 -10.64 -26.75 -31.98
CA LEU A 470 -11.30 -28.03 -31.67
C LEU A 470 -10.34 -29.17 -31.28
N THR A 471 -9.02 -29.00 -31.49
CA THR A 471 -8.03 -30.07 -31.23
C THR A 471 -7.18 -29.88 -29.98
N PHE A 472 -7.25 -28.73 -29.32
CA PHE A 472 -6.62 -28.57 -28.01
C PHE A 472 -7.48 -29.29 -26.95
N PRO A 473 -6.96 -30.34 -26.27
CA PRO A 473 -7.66 -30.91 -25.14
C PRO A 473 -7.93 -29.78 -24.16
N HIS A 474 -9.20 -29.53 -23.84
CA HIS A 474 -9.62 -28.48 -22.91
C HIS A 474 -8.76 -28.58 -21.66
N VAL A 475 -7.80 -27.66 -21.53
CA VAL A 475 -7.10 -27.43 -20.27
C VAL A 475 -8.19 -26.95 -19.34
N ARG A 476 -8.73 -27.86 -18.53
CA ARG A 476 -9.78 -27.54 -17.56
C ARG A 476 -9.20 -26.47 -16.64
N SER A 477 -9.61 -25.23 -16.84
CA SER A 477 -9.23 -24.12 -15.96
C SER A 477 -9.63 -24.51 -14.54
N LEU A 478 -8.63 -24.68 -13.68
CA LEU A 478 -8.86 -24.94 -12.27
C LEU A 478 -9.59 -23.73 -11.69
N LEU A 479 -10.85 -23.91 -11.30
CA LEU A 479 -11.63 -22.86 -10.66
C LEU A 479 -11.02 -22.53 -9.29
N TYR A 480 -10.87 -21.24 -9.00
CA TYR A 480 -10.47 -20.74 -7.68
C TYR A 480 -11.55 -19.80 -7.16
N CYS A 481 -11.90 -19.99 -5.90
CA CYS A 481 -12.98 -19.28 -5.26
C CYS A 481 -12.50 -18.00 -4.55
N PRO A 482 -13.27 -16.90 -4.63
CA PRO A 482 -12.99 -15.67 -3.90
C PRO A 482 -13.23 -15.86 -2.39
N GLU A 483 -12.80 -14.89 -1.58
CA GLU A 483 -13.13 -14.84 -0.15
C GLU A 483 -14.65 -14.90 0.05
N GLY A 484 -15.09 -15.51 1.15
CA GLY A 484 -16.51 -15.67 1.45
C GLY A 484 -17.21 -16.81 0.72
N THR A 485 -16.47 -17.65 0.01
CA THR A 485 -17.01 -18.79 -0.72
C THR A 485 -16.26 -20.10 -0.41
N ARG A 486 -16.80 -21.23 -0.87
CA ARG A 486 -16.22 -22.58 -0.85
C ARG A 486 -16.38 -23.23 -2.22
N LEU A 487 -15.44 -24.10 -2.58
CA LEU A 487 -15.51 -24.88 -3.81
C LEU A 487 -16.45 -26.06 -3.63
N THR A 488 -17.53 -26.13 -4.40
CA THR A 488 -18.31 -27.36 -4.53
C THR A 488 -17.84 -28.12 -5.76
N LEU A 489 -17.42 -29.36 -5.54
CA LEU A 489 -17.17 -30.30 -6.61
C LEU A 489 -18.52 -30.79 -7.09
N GLY A 490 -18.90 -30.43 -8.31
CA GLY A 490 -20.08 -31.02 -8.94
C GLY A 490 -19.93 -32.54 -9.05
N GLY A 491 -21.04 -33.28 -8.99
CA GLY A 491 -21.06 -34.71 -9.30
C GLY A 491 -20.59 -34.99 -10.74
N GLU A 492 -20.62 -36.25 -11.20
CA GLU A 492 -20.06 -36.70 -12.50
C GLU A 492 -20.46 -35.88 -13.75
N ARG A 493 -21.47 -35.00 -13.66
CA ARG A 493 -21.91 -34.11 -14.75
C ARG A 493 -22.00 -32.62 -14.39
N GLN A 494 -21.61 -32.20 -13.19
CA GLN A 494 -21.68 -30.80 -12.78
C GLN A 494 -20.28 -30.17 -12.73
N HIS A 495 -20.17 -28.94 -13.23
CA HIS A 495 -18.93 -28.17 -13.17
C HIS A 495 -18.60 -27.77 -11.73
N GLU A 496 -17.31 -27.62 -11.42
CA GLU A 496 -16.87 -26.98 -10.18
C GLU A 496 -17.54 -25.61 -10.06
N ALA A 497 -18.03 -25.27 -8.88
CA ALA A 497 -18.67 -23.98 -8.60
C ALA A 497 -18.17 -23.40 -7.27
N CYS A 498 -18.28 -22.08 -7.13
CA CYS A 498 -17.98 -21.39 -5.88
C CYS A 498 -19.29 -20.98 -5.22
N GLU A 499 -19.59 -21.59 -4.08
CA GLU A 499 -20.78 -21.29 -3.29
C GLU A 499 -20.42 -20.38 -2.13
N PRO A 500 -21.29 -19.43 -1.73
CA PRO A 500 -21.06 -18.64 -0.54
C PRO A 500 -20.95 -19.52 0.71
N CYS A 501 -20.12 -19.10 1.68
CA CYS A 501 -20.08 -19.74 2.99
C CYS A 501 -21.47 -19.71 3.66
N LEU A 502 -21.80 -20.81 4.34
CA LEU A 502 -23.02 -20.88 5.14
C LEU A 502 -22.96 -19.88 6.30
N GLU A 503 -24.12 -19.45 6.78
CA GLU A 503 -24.20 -18.58 7.95
C GLU A 503 -23.51 -19.24 9.16
N GLY A 504 -22.73 -18.47 9.90
CA GLY A 504 -21.87 -19.00 10.97
C GLY A 504 -20.60 -19.72 10.47
N SER A 505 -20.23 -19.54 9.20
CA SER A 505 -18.92 -19.92 8.66
C SER A 505 -18.31 -18.84 7.77
N TYR A 506 -17.00 -18.83 7.66
CA TYR A 506 -16.25 -17.86 6.88
C TYR A 506 -15.07 -18.47 6.12
N ASN A 507 -14.60 -17.77 5.09
CA ASN A 507 -13.35 -18.07 4.41
C ASN A 507 -12.66 -16.77 4.00
N SER A 508 -11.57 -16.44 4.67
CA SER A 508 -10.82 -15.20 4.46
C SER A 508 -9.77 -15.29 3.35
N LEU A 509 -9.54 -16.48 2.78
CA LEU A 509 -8.56 -16.64 1.72
C LEU A 509 -9.12 -16.14 0.39
N ARG A 510 -8.33 -15.32 -0.31
CA ARG A 510 -8.60 -14.99 -1.71
C ARG A 510 -8.00 -16.08 -2.61
N ARG A 511 -8.77 -16.55 -3.59
CA ARG A 511 -8.33 -17.58 -4.56
C ARG A 511 -7.94 -18.91 -3.91
N HIS A 512 -8.91 -19.56 -3.27
CA HIS A 512 -8.72 -20.89 -2.67
C HIS A 512 -9.47 -21.98 -3.45
N ARG A 513 -9.16 -23.25 -3.14
CA ARG A 513 -9.93 -24.43 -3.57
C ARG A 513 -10.50 -25.21 -2.38
N ASN A 514 -10.57 -24.57 -1.21
CA ASN A 514 -11.16 -25.15 -0.01
C ASN A 514 -12.63 -25.49 -0.27
N GLN A 515 -13.02 -26.73 0.03
CA GLN A 515 -14.39 -27.22 -0.15
C GLN A 515 -15.29 -26.91 1.05
N THR A 516 -14.69 -26.46 2.14
CA THR A 516 -15.36 -26.09 3.39
C THR A 516 -14.96 -24.70 3.81
N CYS A 517 -15.89 -23.99 4.44
CA CYS A 517 -15.60 -22.75 5.16
C CYS A 517 -15.30 -23.06 6.63
N THR A 518 -14.46 -22.25 7.25
CA THR A 518 -14.12 -22.35 8.67
C THR A 518 -15.33 -21.92 9.50
N LYS A 519 -15.69 -22.67 10.55
CA LYS A 519 -16.77 -22.25 11.46
C LYS A 519 -16.35 -20.98 12.21
N CYS A 520 -17.27 -20.05 12.36
CA CYS A 520 -16.99 -18.84 13.12
C CYS A 520 -16.77 -19.16 14.60
N THR A 521 -15.89 -18.40 15.24
CA THR A 521 -15.74 -18.36 16.68
C THR A 521 -17.06 -17.96 17.33
N ARG A 522 -17.51 -18.74 18.31
CA ARG A 522 -18.79 -18.50 18.99
C ARG A 522 -18.62 -17.42 20.06
N PHE A 523 -19.38 -16.35 19.94
CA PHE A 523 -19.53 -15.36 21.00
C PHE A 523 -20.51 -15.89 22.06
N ASN A 524 -20.12 -15.83 23.34
CA ASN A 524 -20.99 -16.19 24.44
C ASN A 524 -21.66 -14.92 25.00
N PRO A 525 -22.92 -14.62 24.65
CA PRO A 525 -23.60 -13.41 25.12
C PRO A 525 -23.86 -13.41 26.63
N TYR A 526 -23.74 -14.57 27.29
CA TYR A 526 -23.90 -14.71 28.74
C TYR A 526 -22.60 -14.49 29.52
N SER A 527 -21.44 -14.41 28.84
CA SER A 527 -20.19 -14.08 29.50
C SER A 527 -20.10 -12.57 29.70
N PRO A 528 -20.14 -12.06 30.95
CA PRO A 528 -20.03 -10.62 31.21
C PRO A 528 -18.61 -10.09 30.92
N TYR A 529 -17.65 -10.97 30.63
CA TYR A 529 -16.25 -10.65 30.42
C TYR A 529 -15.84 -10.60 28.95
N GLN A 530 -16.76 -10.90 28.02
CA GLN A 530 -16.54 -10.82 26.59
C GLN A 530 -17.28 -9.63 25.99
N ILE A 531 -16.62 -8.95 25.06
CA ILE A 531 -17.17 -7.89 24.23
C ILE A 531 -17.10 -8.36 22.78
N LEU A 532 -18.26 -8.43 22.13
CA LEU A 532 -18.33 -8.65 20.69
C LEU A 532 -17.94 -7.37 19.97
N LEU A 533 -16.80 -7.40 19.27
CA LEU A 533 -16.35 -6.27 18.46
C LEU A 533 -16.90 -6.33 17.03
N ARG A 534 -16.98 -7.53 16.45
CA ARG A 534 -17.46 -7.75 15.09
C ARG A 534 -18.17 -9.08 14.98
N ASN A 535 -19.38 -9.06 14.42
CA ASN A 535 -20.10 -10.27 14.02
C ASN A 535 -19.34 -11.04 12.94
N CYS A 536 -19.48 -12.36 12.93
CA CYS A 536 -18.96 -13.14 11.82
C CYS A 536 -19.62 -12.73 10.50
N THR A 537 -18.82 -12.68 9.44
CA THR A 537 -19.31 -12.54 8.06
C THR A 537 -18.85 -13.75 7.26
N ARG A 538 -19.32 -13.89 6.01
CA ARG A 538 -18.79 -14.94 5.14
C ARG A 538 -17.28 -14.82 4.91
N THR A 539 -16.72 -13.61 5.00
CA THR A 539 -15.30 -13.35 4.70
C THR A 539 -14.41 -13.30 5.94
N ASN A 540 -14.96 -13.03 7.12
CA ASN A 540 -14.19 -12.78 8.35
C ASN A 540 -14.81 -13.50 9.54
N ASP A 541 -13.96 -13.97 10.45
CA ASP A 541 -14.40 -14.55 11.72
C ASP A 541 -15.08 -13.51 12.63
N THR A 542 -15.82 -14.01 13.63
CA THR A 542 -16.23 -13.24 14.80
C THR A 542 -15.01 -12.68 15.51
N VAL A 543 -15.01 -11.39 15.83
CA VAL A 543 -13.97 -10.77 16.65
C VAL A 543 -14.53 -10.52 18.04
N ILE A 544 -13.95 -11.20 19.02
CA ILE A 544 -14.30 -11.12 20.44
C ILE A 544 -13.10 -10.58 21.20
N ARG A 545 -13.33 -9.73 22.18
CA ARG A 545 -12.31 -9.16 23.05
C ARG A 545 -12.72 -9.30 24.51
N CYS A 546 -11.77 -9.53 25.41
CA CYS A 546 -12.05 -9.46 26.84
C CYS A 546 -12.26 -8.01 27.32
N VAL A 547 -13.16 -7.83 28.29
CA VAL A 547 -13.35 -6.56 29.00
C VAL A 547 -12.04 -6.16 29.71
N ASP A 548 -11.86 -4.86 29.98
CA ASP A 548 -10.66 -4.39 30.67
C ASP A 548 -10.54 -5.05 32.07
N GLY A 549 -9.36 -5.55 32.41
CA GLY A 549 -9.13 -6.37 33.60
C GLY A 549 -9.26 -7.88 33.38
N PHE A 550 -9.52 -8.32 32.14
CA PHE A 550 -9.52 -9.72 31.72
C PHE A 550 -8.68 -9.89 30.44
N PHE A 551 -8.09 -11.06 30.26
CA PHE A 551 -7.34 -11.45 29.07
C PHE A 551 -7.82 -12.80 28.53
N GLN A 552 -7.58 -13.04 27.25
CA GLN A 552 -7.92 -14.28 26.57
C GLN A 552 -6.84 -15.33 26.84
N ASP A 553 -7.21 -16.43 27.48
CA ASP A 553 -6.28 -17.52 27.78
C ASP A 553 -6.17 -18.47 26.58
N SER A 554 -5.02 -18.46 25.91
CA SER A 554 -4.75 -19.32 24.76
C SER A 554 -4.66 -20.80 25.09
N ASP A 555 -4.37 -21.14 26.35
CA ASP A 555 -4.10 -22.52 26.77
C ASP A 555 -5.37 -23.28 27.13
N SER A 556 -6.43 -22.56 27.51
CA SER A 556 -7.71 -23.14 27.88
C SER A 556 -8.45 -23.83 26.73
N GLY A 557 -7.98 -23.71 25.47
CA GLY A 557 -8.57 -24.32 24.27
C GLY A 557 -9.96 -23.75 23.89
N TRP A 558 -10.56 -22.97 24.77
CA TRP A 558 -11.79 -22.21 24.61
C TRP A 558 -11.43 -20.73 24.71
N PHE A 559 -12.10 -19.86 23.96
CA PHE A 559 -11.82 -18.42 23.97
C PHE A 559 -12.36 -17.74 25.24
N ASP A 560 -12.04 -18.26 26.41
CA ASP A 560 -12.51 -17.74 27.69
C ASP A 560 -11.66 -16.56 28.17
N CYS A 561 -12.35 -15.59 28.78
CA CYS A 561 -11.74 -14.41 29.36
C CYS A 561 -11.45 -14.67 30.83
N VAL A 562 -10.17 -14.73 31.17
CA VAL A 562 -9.68 -14.96 32.52
C VAL A 562 -9.30 -13.63 33.14
N LYS A 563 -9.58 -13.45 34.43
CA LYS A 563 -9.23 -12.23 35.15
C LYS A 563 -7.71 -12.06 35.15
N CYS A 564 -7.25 -10.85 34.86
CA CYS A 564 -5.84 -10.52 34.91
C CYS A 564 -5.28 -10.78 36.32
N TYR A 565 -4.04 -11.26 36.37
CA TYR A 565 -3.32 -11.49 37.60
C TYR A 565 -3.06 -10.15 38.31
N ASP A 566 -3.24 -10.16 39.62
CA ASP A 566 -2.97 -9.03 40.50
C ASP A 566 -1.59 -9.24 41.11
N CYS A 567 -0.65 -8.31 40.90
CA CYS A 567 0.74 -8.42 41.36
C CYS A 567 0.85 -8.20 42.88
N LYS A 568 0.14 -8.99 43.69
CA LYS A 568 0.24 -8.94 45.15
C LYS A 568 1.69 -9.27 45.53
N ASP A 569 2.31 -8.36 46.27
CA ASP A 569 3.72 -8.41 46.70
C ASP A 569 4.77 -8.33 45.58
N GLN A 570 4.37 -7.92 44.37
CA GLN A 570 5.24 -7.73 43.21
C GLN A 570 4.90 -6.42 42.49
N PHE A 571 5.76 -6.02 41.54
CA PHE A 571 5.55 -4.82 40.73
C PHE A 571 5.04 -5.20 39.34
N GLU A 572 4.04 -4.46 38.84
CA GLU A 572 3.56 -4.61 37.46
C GLU A 572 4.67 -4.23 36.48
N ALA A 573 5.23 -5.23 35.80
CA ALA A 573 6.27 -5.03 34.80
C ALA A 573 5.67 -4.78 33.41
N GLU A 574 4.57 -5.47 33.09
CA GLU A 574 3.78 -5.24 31.89
C GLU A 574 2.28 -5.27 32.23
N PRO A 575 1.51 -4.24 31.82
CA PRO A 575 0.08 -4.17 32.11
C PRO A 575 -0.67 -5.27 31.39
N CYS A 576 -1.75 -5.75 32.01
CA CYS A 576 -2.64 -6.69 31.35
C CYS A 576 -3.22 -6.10 30.06
N THR A 577 -3.35 -6.95 29.05
CA THR A 577 -4.02 -6.62 27.80
C THR A 577 -5.16 -7.62 27.54
N TRP A 578 -5.91 -7.45 26.46
CA TRP A 578 -7.04 -8.33 26.18
C TRP A 578 -6.62 -9.76 25.79
N ASN A 579 -5.35 -9.99 25.46
CA ASN A 579 -4.80 -11.28 25.02
C ASN A 579 -3.52 -11.71 25.77
N GLU A 580 -3.02 -10.88 26.69
CA GLU A 580 -1.86 -11.21 27.52
C GLU A 580 -2.16 -10.85 28.96
N ASN A 581 -1.87 -11.77 29.88
CA ASN A 581 -2.01 -11.56 31.31
C ASN A 581 -1.05 -10.47 31.82
N THR A 582 -1.35 -9.89 32.99
CA THR A 582 -0.40 -9.04 33.72
C THR A 582 0.90 -9.82 33.96
N LYS A 583 2.04 -9.18 33.73
CA LYS A 583 3.34 -9.74 34.11
C LYS A 583 3.91 -8.99 35.30
N CYS A 584 4.23 -9.73 36.35
CA CYS A 584 4.73 -9.20 37.60
C CYS A 584 6.21 -9.52 37.76
N CYS A 585 6.96 -8.58 38.36
CA CYS A 585 8.36 -8.77 38.71
C CYS A 585 8.64 -8.47 40.18
N PRO A 586 9.67 -9.10 40.80
CA PRO A 586 9.94 -8.94 42.23
C PRO A 586 10.38 -7.53 42.65
N GLN A 587 10.88 -6.71 41.72
CA GLN A 587 11.42 -5.37 42.01
C GLN A 587 10.90 -4.34 41.02
N GLU A 588 10.67 -3.12 41.51
CA GLU A 588 10.21 -1.99 40.72
C GLU A 588 11.22 -1.65 39.61
N GLY A 589 10.73 -1.39 38.40
CA GLY A 589 11.56 -1.02 37.25
C GLY A 589 12.12 -2.19 36.43
N MET A 590 11.93 -3.44 36.86
CA MET A 590 12.20 -4.63 36.04
C MET A 590 11.20 -4.76 34.88
N ARG A 591 11.61 -5.42 33.79
CA ARG A 591 10.78 -5.78 32.63
C ARG A 591 10.94 -7.26 32.30
N VAL A 592 9.91 -7.87 31.72
CA VAL A 592 10.00 -9.27 31.28
C VAL A 592 10.70 -9.36 29.94
N VAL A 593 11.89 -9.96 29.92
CA VAL A 593 12.66 -10.24 28.70
C VAL A 593 12.77 -11.76 28.55
N ASN A 594 12.20 -12.30 27.48
CA ASN A 594 12.14 -13.75 27.22
C ASN A 594 11.54 -14.57 28.37
N GLY A 595 10.51 -14.03 29.04
CA GLY A 595 9.86 -14.70 30.18
C GLY A 595 10.59 -14.53 31.52
N VAL A 596 11.72 -13.81 31.56
CA VAL A 596 12.48 -13.58 32.79
C VAL A 596 12.49 -12.09 33.14
N CYS A 597 12.26 -11.76 34.41
CA CYS A 597 12.36 -10.39 34.91
C CYS A 597 13.82 -9.93 34.92
N SER A 598 14.11 -8.82 34.23
CA SER A 598 15.43 -8.22 34.19
C SER A 598 15.32 -6.70 34.21
N PHE A 599 16.30 -6.02 34.81
CA PHE A 599 16.40 -4.58 34.65
C PHE A 599 16.71 -4.26 33.19
N PRO A 600 16.09 -3.21 32.61
CA PRO A 600 16.47 -2.77 31.28
C PRO A 600 17.96 -2.47 31.31
N THR A 601 18.75 -3.26 30.57
CA THR A 601 20.17 -3.00 30.43
C THR A 601 20.27 -1.60 29.86
N THR A 602 20.70 -0.64 30.67
CA THR A 602 21.09 0.68 30.18
C THR A 602 22.19 0.39 29.19
N SER A 603 21.83 0.31 27.92
CA SER A 603 22.78 0.30 26.82
C SER A 603 23.73 1.44 27.16
N PRO A 604 25.03 1.18 27.41
CA PRO A 604 25.95 2.24 27.75
C PRO A 604 25.81 3.30 26.66
N ASN A 605 25.34 4.47 27.05
CA ASN A 605 25.33 5.62 26.16
C ASN A 605 26.76 5.70 25.59
N PRO A 606 26.95 5.83 24.27
CA PRO A 606 28.26 6.12 23.74
C PRO A 606 28.69 7.44 24.38
N THR A 607 29.63 7.35 25.33
CA THR A 607 30.28 8.48 25.98
C THR A 607 30.71 9.42 24.87
N THR A 608 30.04 10.56 24.81
CA THR A 608 30.40 11.64 23.90
C THR A 608 31.65 12.25 24.50
N THR A 609 32.81 11.81 24.05
CA THR A 609 34.09 12.43 24.38
C THR A 609 34.09 13.82 23.74
N SER A 610 33.59 14.81 24.47
CA SER A 610 33.84 16.22 24.20
C SER A 610 35.27 16.52 24.65
N ALA A 611 36.21 16.54 23.70
CA ALA A 611 37.50 17.17 23.91
C ALA A 611 37.25 18.68 24.06
N ALA A 612 37.44 19.19 25.27
CA ALA A 612 37.61 20.59 25.55
C ALA A 612 38.99 21.02 25.01
N ALA A 613 39.02 22.05 24.17
CA ALA A 613 40.22 22.81 23.86
C ALA A 613 40.05 24.19 24.50
N GLN A 614 40.98 24.51 25.40
CA GLN A 614 41.11 25.77 26.13
C GLN A 614 41.60 26.92 25.24
N ASP A 615 41.24 28.11 25.68
CA ASP A 615 41.52 29.43 25.13
C ASP A 615 43.00 29.88 25.19
N ASP A 616 43.29 30.84 24.29
CA ASP A 616 44.24 31.97 24.34
C ASP A 616 45.75 31.80 24.01
N PRO A 617 46.44 32.87 23.55
CA PRO A 617 45.99 34.08 22.84
C PRO A 617 46.87 34.49 21.60
N LEU A 618 46.36 35.50 20.87
CA LEU A 618 46.96 36.30 19.79
C LEU A 618 48.40 36.81 20.08
N PRO A 619 49.24 37.17 19.06
CA PRO A 619 49.08 38.51 18.47
C PRO A 619 49.46 38.73 16.99
N THR A 620 48.78 39.75 16.44
CA THR A 620 49.24 40.85 15.56
C THR A 620 49.59 40.66 14.07
N ASN A 621 48.92 41.53 13.29
CA ASN A 621 49.35 42.31 12.13
C ASN A 621 49.68 41.55 10.83
N VAL A 622 49.03 41.93 9.73
CA VAL A 622 49.55 42.94 8.79
C VAL A 622 48.53 43.21 7.67
N ASN A 623 48.32 44.51 7.45
CA ASN A 623 47.80 45.26 6.31
C ASN A 623 47.26 44.52 5.06
N VAL A 624 46.04 44.89 4.71
CA VAL A 624 45.45 44.75 3.37
C VAL A 624 45.67 46.06 2.61
N GLY A 625 46.33 45.98 1.45
CA GLY A 625 46.44 47.06 0.48
C GLY A 625 46.97 46.55 -0.87
N PRO A 626 46.54 47.13 -2.01
CA PRO A 626 46.21 46.38 -3.23
C PRO A 626 47.20 46.61 -4.37
N LEU A 627 47.30 45.68 -5.34
CA LEU A 627 47.45 46.05 -6.76
C LEU A 627 47.31 44.85 -7.72
N LEU A 628 46.72 45.16 -8.86
CA LEU A 628 46.67 44.39 -10.10
C LEU A 628 48.07 43.96 -10.58
N THR A 629 48.16 42.80 -11.23
CA THR A 629 48.73 42.69 -12.57
C THR A 629 48.17 41.48 -13.32
N HIS A 630 47.81 41.74 -14.57
CA HIS A 630 47.48 40.79 -15.63
C HIS A 630 48.66 39.90 -15.99
N VAL A 631 48.42 38.61 -16.26
CA VAL A 631 49.12 37.88 -17.34
C VAL A 631 48.13 36.97 -18.06
N ASN A 632 48.01 37.24 -19.37
CA ASN A 632 47.35 36.45 -20.40
C ASN A 632 48.11 35.14 -20.66
N VAL A 633 47.38 34.03 -20.85
CA VAL A 633 47.70 33.06 -21.91
C VAL A 633 46.37 32.59 -22.51
N GLY A 634 46.15 32.94 -23.78
CA GLY A 634 45.00 32.54 -24.56
C GLY A 634 45.13 31.14 -25.13
N CYS A 635 43.97 30.51 -25.35
CA CYS A 635 43.82 29.42 -26.31
C CYS A 635 42.48 29.62 -27.01
N GLU A 636 42.54 30.34 -28.13
CA GLU A 636 41.45 30.44 -29.10
C GLU A 636 41.33 29.12 -29.89
N THR A 637 40.14 28.92 -30.47
CA THR A 637 39.75 27.92 -31.48
C THR A 637 39.23 26.56 -30.99
N CYS A 638 37.93 26.49 -30.68
CA CYS A 638 37.07 25.35 -31.04
C CYS A 638 35.58 25.72 -31.07
N THR A 639 35.18 26.46 -32.11
CA THR A 639 33.76 26.55 -32.52
C THR A 639 33.68 26.57 -34.04
N ARG A 640 33.60 25.38 -34.66
CA ARG A 640 33.04 25.12 -36.00
C ARG A 640 33.19 23.63 -36.31
N ASN A 641 32.15 22.85 -36.01
CA ASN A 641 31.71 21.70 -36.82
C ASN A 641 30.54 21.00 -36.10
N LEU A 642 29.34 21.55 -36.30
CA LEU A 642 28.07 20.95 -35.85
C LEU A 642 27.05 20.84 -37.00
N ASN A 643 27.53 20.69 -38.24
CA ASN A 643 26.70 20.52 -39.44
C ASN A 643 27.08 19.35 -40.36
N ALA A 644 27.88 18.37 -39.91
CA ALA A 644 28.35 17.26 -40.76
C ALA A 644 28.00 15.84 -40.25
N LEU A 645 26.85 15.64 -39.59
CA LEU A 645 26.37 14.30 -39.18
C LEU A 645 24.88 14.09 -39.45
N ARG A 646 24.39 14.60 -40.60
CA ARG A 646 23.00 14.43 -41.05
C ARG A 646 22.91 13.99 -42.50
N SER A 647 23.64 12.95 -42.90
CA SER A 647 23.43 12.27 -44.18
C SER A 647 24.10 10.88 -44.20
N ALA A 648 23.50 9.91 -43.53
CA ALA A 648 23.76 8.48 -43.77
C ALA A 648 22.66 7.62 -43.12
N GLN A 649 21.49 7.54 -43.76
CA GLN A 649 20.56 6.44 -43.52
C GLN A 649 20.67 5.46 -44.71
N PRO A 650 21.02 4.18 -44.49
CA PRO A 650 20.81 3.17 -45.50
C PRO A 650 19.43 2.52 -45.34
N ALA A 651 18.85 2.18 -46.47
CA ALA A 651 17.57 1.51 -46.68
C ALA A 651 17.45 0.19 -45.87
N ARG A 652 16.91 0.26 -44.65
CA ARG A 652 16.54 -0.92 -43.85
C ARG A 652 15.08 -1.40 -44.05
N GLY A 653 14.30 -0.69 -44.86
CA GLY A 653 12.89 -1.03 -45.10
C GLY A 653 12.69 -2.25 -46.01
N GLU A 654 13.52 -2.41 -47.04
CA GLU A 654 13.31 -3.45 -48.06
C GLU A 654 13.75 -4.85 -47.59
N ALA A 655 14.81 -4.94 -46.78
CA ALA A 655 15.28 -6.22 -46.24
C ALA A 655 14.29 -6.86 -45.25
N ILE A 656 13.56 -6.05 -44.47
CA ILE A 656 12.56 -6.56 -43.52
C ILE A 656 11.34 -7.09 -44.26
N MET A 657 10.93 -6.44 -45.34
CA MET A 657 9.82 -6.88 -46.21
C MET A 657 10.12 -8.24 -46.85
N LEU A 658 11.35 -8.44 -47.36
CA LEU A 658 11.78 -9.72 -47.95
C LEU A 658 11.86 -10.85 -46.93
N ILE A 659 12.30 -10.57 -45.69
CA ILE A 659 12.30 -11.57 -44.61
C ILE A 659 10.88 -11.97 -44.23
N VAL A 660 9.95 -11.01 -44.12
CA VAL A 660 8.54 -11.30 -43.82
C VAL A 660 7.90 -12.14 -44.93
N LEU A 661 8.15 -11.82 -46.20
CA LEU A 661 7.65 -12.61 -47.34
C LEU A 661 8.23 -14.03 -47.36
N ALA A 662 9.50 -14.21 -47.00
CA ALA A 662 10.13 -15.53 -46.88
C ALA A 662 9.53 -16.36 -45.72
N PHE A 663 9.16 -15.74 -44.60
CA PHE A 663 8.47 -16.43 -43.50
C PHE A 663 7.03 -16.83 -43.87
N ILE A 664 6.33 -16.00 -44.66
CA ILE A 664 4.97 -16.31 -45.14
C ILE A 664 5.00 -17.48 -46.15
N SER A 665 5.99 -17.53 -47.04
CA SER A 665 6.13 -18.64 -47.99
C SER A 665 6.52 -19.94 -47.29
N LEU A 666 7.44 -19.89 -46.32
CA LEU A 666 7.88 -21.07 -45.57
C LEU A 666 6.75 -21.65 -44.69
N SER A 667 5.98 -20.79 -44.03
CA SER A 667 4.83 -21.24 -43.22
C SER A 667 3.73 -21.85 -44.08
N SER A 668 3.47 -21.31 -45.26
CA SER A 668 2.52 -21.89 -46.23
C SER A 668 2.96 -23.27 -46.73
N LEU A 669 4.27 -23.45 -46.98
CA LEU A 669 4.85 -24.73 -47.38
C LEU A 669 4.72 -25.80 -46.28
N ILE A 670 4.97 -25.43 -45.02
CA ILE A 670 4.83 -26.34 -43.88
C ILE A 670 3.37 -26.80 -43.72
N VAL A 671 2.40 -25.89 -43.86
CA VAL A 671 0.97 -26.24 -43.80
C VAL A 671 0.58 -27.20 -44.92
N LEU A 672 1.08 -26.98 -46.15
CA LEU A 672 0.85 -27.89 -47.28
C LEU A 672 1.44 -29.29 -47.04
N LEU A 673 2.67 -29.38 -46.50
CA LEU A 673 3.32 -30.65 -46.17
C LEU A 673 2.58 -31.42 -45.08
N LEU A 674 2.08 -30.71 -44.05
CA LEU A 674 1.28 -31.32 -42.98
C LEU A 674 -0.08 -31.80 -43.51
N ALA A 675 -0.75 -30.99 -44.35
CA ALA A 675 -2.00 -31.39 -45.00
C ALA A 675 -1.81 -32.62 -45.89
N TRP A 676 -0.72 -32.68 -46.66
CA TRP A 676 -0.41 -33.81 -47.53
C TRP A 676 -0.08 -35.08 -46.73
N SER A 677 0.67 -34.95 -45.62
CA SER A 677 0.91 -36.06 -44.68
C SER A 677 -0.40 -36.58 -44.07
N TYR A 678 -1.31 -35.68 -43.72
CA TYR A 678 -2.60 -36.04 -43.15
C TYR A 678 -3.51 -36.74 -44.17
N LEU A 679 -3.57 -36.24 -45.41
CA LEU A 679 -4.27 -36.88 -46.53
C LEU A 679 -3.71 -38.27 -46.83
N GLY A 680 -2.39 -38.44 -46.83
CA GLY A 680 -1.76 -39.76 -46.98
C GLY A 680 -2.21 -40.75 -45.91
N ARG A 681 -2.28 -40.33 -44.64
CA ARG A 681 -2.78 -41.18 -43.55
C ARG A 681 -4.27 -41.50 -43.67
N LEU A 682 -5.09 -40.57 -44.17
CA LEU A 682 -6.52 -40.76 -44.43
C LEU A 682 -6.76 -41.76 -45.57
N VAL A 683 -6.04 -41.63 -46.68
CA VAL A 683 -6.11 -42.58 -47.80
C VAL A 683 -5.66 -43.97 -47.35
N THR A 684 -4.60 -44.07 -46.55
CA THR A 684 -4.12 -45.35 -46.00
C THR A 684 -5.15 -45.98 -45.05
N ARG A 685 -5.90 -45.17 -44.30
CA ARG A 685 -7.00 -45.65 -43.44
C ARG A 685 -8.22 -46.10 -44.24
N CYS A 686 -8.61 -45.38 -45.29
CA CYS A 686 -9.71 -45.80 -46.17
C CYS A 686 -9.37 -47.08 -46.94
N LEU A 687 -8.15 -47.23 -47.44
CA LEU A 687 -7.71 -48.45 -48.13
C LEU A 687 -7.62 -49.67 -47.20
N ARG A 688 -7.37 -49.47 -45.90
CA ARG A 688 -7.46 -50.53 -44.88
C ARG A 688 -8.88 -50.87 -44.44
N SER A 689 -9.86 -50.00 -44.72
CA SER A 689 -11.27 -50.26 -44.39
C SER A 689 -12.02 -50.98 -45.52
N HIS A 690 -11.41 -51.11 -46.70
CA HIS A 690 -11.98 -51.77 -47.88
C HIS A 690 -11.30 -53.10 -48.24
N ARG A 691 -10.36 -53.56 -47.41
CA ARG A 691 -9.91 -54.95 -47.32
C ARG A 691 -10.43 -55.53 -46.02
#